data_AF-A0A346AH52-F1
#
_entry.id   AF-A0A346AH52-F1
#
_cell.length_a   1.000
_cell.length_b   1.000
_cell.length_c   1.000
_cell.angle_alpha   90.00
_cell.angle_beta   90.00
_cell.angle_gamma   90.00
#
_symmetry.space_group_name_H-M   'P 1'
#
loop_
_entity.id
_entity.type
_entity.pdbx_description
1 polymer ?
#
loop_
_entity_poly.entity_id
_entity_poly.type
_entity_poly.pdbx_seq_one_letter_code
_entity_poly.pdbx_strand_id
1 'polypeptide(L)'
;MTTVDEIQATLGQPPSMIMLKQISALDDGCRIILRHCPLAGLGYRDADGVSRTTFIGGTPGFARVHSSTRISFTLPDGEAHGPVSFVFLLPGVGETLRVNGSVAKRKGAEMFVDVEEAYVHCAQAVIRSRLWQPPAPAQPVPEVDGEGPLRGPGVAEFLAAAPFLALSTWDRTGGADTSPRGDRPAVARILDGRTLVIPDRKGNKRADSLHNLLQDDRLSFAAIVPGRTGVLHVSGRGSITDDPALLATMALRGTPPHAALLIDVEHAEVTASDAVARSRVWTAAAHLERGTVPDLMALAGDHLAANMAAAEKGLLARVLRVVAGSPGISRGLRLVMNRAYRYGLRKEGYEDVEVGVRRTRPDVEPAAKNPLREVRIAEVRRETPSAVTLVLEDAERPGSFDFRPGQFFTLVTDIAGRPVRRAYSASSAPGASRLEVTVKHVDGGRFSTHVHRNLRAGDRLSVRGPSGSFHADPAVAHEVVLVAAGSGVTPVMSMIRTLLAASGTRRIALLYSNRGEEEVIFADELLRLAEENPARFAVTHALTRERGRLDAAGVHSWLTELRPSEDARYYLCGPEALMDTVQGVLTGLGVPADRVHRERYTSGADTTTATTAPQKMVVEDGAHEVGSVVVEPGQTLLDAGLAAGLPMPYSCTVGNCGDCMVALRGGEVAMNGPNCLTPQQKADGYILTCVGCPLSAVTLDIAEP
;
A
#
# COMPACT_ATOMS: atom_id res chain seq x y z
N MET A 1 -10.89 -26.92 30.37
CA MET A 1 -11.55 -27.99 29.59
C MET A 1 -10.50 -28.99 29.12
N THR A 2 -10.74 -30.29 29.32
CA THR A 2 -9.80 -31.39 29.09
C THR A 2 -10.37 -32.56 28.30
N THR A 3 -11.68 -32.55 28.00
CA THR A 3 -12.35 -33.64 27.28
C THR A 3 -13.15 -33.13 26.08
N VAL A 4 -13.37 -34.00 25.10
CA VAL A 4 -14.21 -33.69 23.91
C VAL A 4 -15.64 -33.40 24.34
N ASP A 5 -16.17 -34.13 25.32
CA ASP A 5 -17.53 -33.95 25.82
C ASP A 5 -17.72 -32.57 26.47
N GLU A 6 -16.74 -32.07 27.23
CA GLU A 6 -16.75 -30.71 27.74
C GLU A 6 -16.79 -29.67 26.61
N ILE A 7 -15.93 -29.83 25.58
CA ILE A 7 -15.91 -28.93 24.42
C ILE A 7 -17.28 -28.91 23.74
N GLN A 8 -17.88 -30.07 23.52
CA GLN A 8 -19.18 -30.18 22.87
C GLN A 8 -20.32 -29.66 23.74
N ALA A 9 -20.24 -29.79 25.07
CA ALA A 9 -21.22 -29.21 25.98
C ALA A 9 -21.20 -27.68 25.93
N THR A 10 -20.02 -27.06 25.82
CA THR A 10 -19.87 -25.60 25.79
C THR A 10 -20.14 -25.00 24.41
N LEU A 11 -19.58 -25.57 23.33
CA LEU A 11 -19.67 -25.01 21.97
C LEU A 11 -20.88 -25.55 21.19
N GLY A 12 -21.40 -26.71 21.59
CA GLY A 12 -22.34 -27.51 20.81
C GLY A 12 -21.67 -28.30 19.68
N GLN A 13 -22.42 -29.20 19.04
CA GLN A 13 -21.91 -29.94 17.87
C GLN A 13 -22.09 -29.15 16.56
N PRO A 14 -21.14 -29.27 15.61
CA PRO A 14 -21.32 -28.72 14.27
C PRO A 14 -22.49 -29.44 13.58
N PRO A 15 -23.40 -28.73 12.90
CA PRO A 15 -24.41 -29.36 12.05
C PRO A 15 -23.72 -30.30 11.04
N SER A 16 -24.25 -31.52 10.84
CA SER A 16 -23.68 -32.54 9.94
C SER A 16 -23.38 -32.01 8.53
N MET A 17 -24.18 -31.05 8.05
CA MET A 17 -24.00 -30.34 6.78
C MET A 17 -22.72 -29.48 6.67
N ILE A 18 -22.06 -29.12 7.77
CA ILE A 18 -20.83 -28.32 7.74
C ILE A 18 -19.62 -29.18 7.37
N MET A 19 -19.57 -30.43 7.85
CA MET A 19 -18.52 -31.39 7.52
C MET A 19 -18.63 -31.86 6.06
N LEU A 20 -19.84 -31.89 5.51
CA LEU A 20 -20.10 -32.24 4.11
C LEU A 20 -19.61 -31.19 3.09
N LYS A 21 -18.97 -30.09 3.51
CA LYS A 21 -18.34 -29.11 2.60
C LYS A 21 -16.89 -29.45 2.26
N GLN A 22 -16.33 -30.48 2.90
CA GLN A 22 -14.96 -30.92 2.70
C GLN A 22 -14.84 -31.77 1.44
N ILE A 23 -13.86 -31.47 0.60
CA ILE A 23 -13.51 -32.26 -0.58
C ILE A 23 -12.08 -32.77 -0.45
N SER A 24 -11.80 -33.97 -0.96
CA SER A 24 -10.46 -34.57 -0.94
C SER A 24 -9.59 -34.19 -2.14
N ALA A 25 -10.11 -33.37 -3.05
CA ALA A 25 -9.42 -32.95 -4.26
C ALA A 25 -9.89 -31.56 -4.70
N LEU A 26 -8.96 -30.71 -5.14
CA LEU A 26 -9.20 -29.36 -5.64
C LEU A 26 -10.03 -29.41 -6.93
N ASP A 27 -11.25 -28.90 -6.86
CA ASP A 27 -12.11 -28.64 -8.01
C ASP A 27 -11.73 -27.34 -8.75
N ASP A 28 -12.44 -27.02 -9.82
CA ASP A 28 -12.15 -25.84 -10.63
C ASP A 28 -12.35 -24.53 -9.85
N GLY A 29 -13.27 -24.49 -8.89
CA GLY A 29 -13.47 -23.32 -8.03
C GLY A 29 -12.27 -23.07 -7.12
N CYS A 30 -11.79 -24.11 -6.45
CA CYS A 30 -10.57 -24.07 -5.64
C CYS A 30 -9.35 -23.64 -6.47
N ARG A 31 -9.20 -24.16 -7.70
CA ARG A 31 -8.09 -23.80 -8.59
C ARG A 31 -8.12 -22.33 -9.00
N ILE A 32 -9.29 -21.79 -9.30
CA ILE A 32 -9.44 -20.36 -9.61
C ILE A 32 -9.07 -19.52 -8.38
N ILE A 33 -9.53 -19.90 -7.18
CA ILE A 33 -9.17 -19.21 -5.94
C ILE A 33 -7.65 -19.19 -5.74
N LEU A 34 -6.97 -20.34 -5.85
CA LEU A 34 -5.53 -20.43 -5.66
C LEU A 34 -4.75 -19.57 -6.67
N ARG A 35 -5.21 -19.48 -7.92
CA ARG A 35 -4.62 -18.63 -8.96
C ARG A 35 -4.68 -17.13 -8.63
N HIS A 36 -5.68 -16.70 -7.87
CA HIS A 36 -5.89 -15.31 -7.50
C HIS A 36 -5.41 -14.97 -6.09
N CYS A 37 -5.12 -15.96 -5.26
CA CYS A 37 -4.68 -15.75 -3.89
C CYS A 37 -3.20 -15.31 -3.85
N PRO A 38 -2.86 -14.16 -3.25
CA PRO A 38 -1.49 -13.69 -3.15
C PRO A 38 -0.80 -14.08 -1.84
N LEU A 39 -1.56 -14.53 -0.82
CA LEU A 39 -1.07 -14.74 0.53
C LEU A 39 -1.80 -15.89 1.22
N ALA A 40 -1.08 -16.76 1.93
CA ALA A 40 -1.68 -17.76 2.79
C ALA A 40 -0.96 -17.84 4.14
N GLY A 41 -1.72 -18.07 5.21
CA GLY A 41 -1.14 -18.57 6.46
C GLY A 41 -0.80 -20.04 6.29
N LEU A 42 0.44 -20.41 6.58
CA LEU A 42 0.96 -21.79 6.52
C LEU A 42 1.32 -22.23 7.94
N GLY A 43 0.75 -23.34 8.38
CA GLY A 43 1.20 -24.10 9.55
C GLY A 43 2.00 -25.33 9.13
N TYR A 44 3.17 -25.53 9.73
CA TYR A 44 4.03 -26.69 9.51
C TYR A 44 4.88 -27.03 10.73
N ARG A 45 5.49 -28.21 10.74
CA ARG A 45 6.58 -28.53 11.67
C ARG A 45 7.91 -28.56 10.93
N ASP A 46 8.94 -27.98 11.52
CA ASP A 46 10.30 -28.04 10.98
C ASP A 46 10.97 -29.40 11.24
N ALA A 47 12.22 -29.55 10.81
CA ALA A 47 12.97 -30.80 10.92
C ALA A 47 13.15 -31.26 12.37
N ASP A 48 13.17 -30.31 13.32
CA ASP A 48 13.28 -30.57 14.76
C ASP A 48 11.92 -30.82 15.42
N GLY A 49 10.83 -30.79 14.63
CA GLY A 49 9.47 -30.99 15.09
C GLY A 49 8.86 -29.77 15.79
N VAL A 50 9.48 -28.59 15.66
CA VAL A 50 8.97 -27.34 16.22
C VAL A 50 7.79 -26.85 15.38
N SER A 51 6.70 -26.51 16.05
CA SER A 51 5.52 -25.93 15.40
C SER A 51 5.82 -24.51 14.91
N ARG A 52 5.61 -24.29 13.61
CA ARG A 52 5.81 -23.00 12.94
C ARG A 52 4.53 -22.57 12.24
N THR A 53 4.21 -21.28 12.37
CA THR A 53 3.19 -20.64 11.53
C THR A 53 3.76 -19.36 10.94
N THR A 54 3.51 -19.14 9.66
CA THR A 54 3.95 -17.93 8.94
C THR A 54 2.99 -17.57 7.80
N PHE A 55 3.18 -16.41 7.19
CA PHE A 55 2.50 -16.04 5.96
C PHE A 55 3.44 -16.19 4.77
N ILE A 56 2.99 -16.94 3.76
CA ILE A 56 3.74 -17.24 2.54
C ILE A 56 3.07 -16.65 1.30
N GLY A 57 3.87 -16.50 0.23
CA GLY A 57 3.41 -16.04 -1.08
C GLY A 57 4.05 -14.73 -1.52
N GLY A 58 3.22 -13.73 -1.79
CA GLY A 58 3.64 -12.41 -2.24
C GLY A 58 3.22 -12.03 -3.65
N THR A 59 2.67 -12.96 -4.43
CA THR A 59 2.11 -12.68 -5.76
C THR A 59 0.88 -13.55 -5.99
N PRO A 60 -0.19 -13.04 -6.63
CA PRO A 60 -1.33 -13.88 -6.99
C PRO A 60 -0.89 -15.15 -7.73
N GLY A 61 -1.38 -16.30 -7.27
CA GLY A 61 -1.04 -17.59 -7.89
C GLY A 61 0.32 -18.16 -7.47
N PHE A 62 0.86 -17.71 -6.33
CA PHE A 62 2.11 -18.26 -5.80
C PHE A 62 2.03 -19.78 -5.52
N ALA A 63 0.85 -20.28 -5.14
CA ALA A 63 0.58 -21.70 -5.00
C ALA A 63 0.25 -22.29 -6.38
N ARG A 64 1.21 -23.01 -6.97
CA ARG A 64 1.05 -23.65 -8.27
C ARG A 64 0.29 -24.96 -8.12
N VAL A 65 -0.80 -25.12 -8.87
CA VAL A 65 -1.56 -26.37 -8.91
C VAL A 65 -1.00 -27.27 -10.01
N HIS A 66 -0.59 -28.49 -9.65
CA HIS A 66 -0.06 -29.50 -10.58
C HIS A 66 -1.12 -30.55 -10.96
N SER A 67 -2.00 -30.87 -10.02
CA SER A 67 -3.14 -31.76 -10.21
C SER A 67 -4.27 -31.39 -9.24
N SER A 68 -5.41 -32.10 -9.30
CA SER A 68 -6.47 -31.94 -8.28
C SER A 68 -6.00 -32.27 -6.86
N THR A 69 -4.90 -32.98 -6.70
CA THR A 69 -4.40 -33.44 -5.38
C THR A 69 -2.97 -32.98 -5.10
N ARG A 70 -2.39 -32.08 -5.90
CA ARG A 70 -1.00 -31.65 -5.70
C ARG A 70 -0.80 -30.18 -6.00
N ILE A 71 -0.20 -29.48 -5.05
CA ILE A 71 0.23 -28.08 -5.17
C ILE A 71 1.72 -27.92 -4.87
N SER A 72 2.33 -26.81 -5.31
CA SER A 72 3.66 -26.40 -4.87
C SER A 72 3.73 -24.91 -4.55
N PHE A 73 4.67 -24.55 -3.68
CA PHE A 73 4.96 -23.18 -3.29
C PHE A 73 6.43 -23.05 -2.84
N THR A 74 6.92 -21.82 -2.72
CA THR A 74 8.28 -21.54 -2.24
C THR A 74 8.26 -21.20 -0.75
N LEU A 75 9.15 -21.83 0.02
CA LEU A 75 9.44 -21.51 1.42
C LEU A 75 10.95 -21.19 1.54
N PRO A 76 11.35 -19.90 1.51
CA PRO A 76 12.76 -19.51 1.46
C PRO A 76 13.56 -19.87 2.71
N ASP A 77 13.03 -19.57 3.89
CA ASP A 77 13.76 -19.59 5.17
C ASP A 77 13.27 -20.70 6.12
N GLY A 78 12.80 -21.83 5.58
CA GLY A 78 12.31 -22.93 6.40
C GLY A 78 12.15 -24.25 5.64
N GLU A 79 12.13 -25.34 6.40
CA GLU A 79 11.83 -26.68 5.88
C GLU A 79 10.56 -27.21 6.55
N ALA A 80 9.56 -27.59 5.74
CA ALA A 80 8.31 -28.16 6.23
C ALA A 80 8.36 -29.68 6.12
N HIS A 81 8.01 -30.37 7.19
CA HIS A 81 7.97 -31.83 7.24
C HIS A 81 6.58 -32.35 7.57
N GLY A 82 6.20 -33.42 6.87
CA GLY A 82 4.97 -34.14 7.14
C GLY A 82 3.73 -33.25 6.94
N PRO A 83 2.79 -33.24 7.91
CA PRO A 83 1.52 -32.53 7.78
C PRO A 83 1.64 -31.01 7.73
N VAL A 84 0.92 -30.40 6.78
CA VAL A 84 0.86 -28.96 6.57
C VAL A 84 -0.58 -28.50 6.35
N SER A 85 -0.85 -27.28 6.78
CA SER A 85 -2.19 -26.69 6.67
C SER A 85 -2.12 -25.24 6.21
N PHE A 86 -3.11 -24.84 5.42
CA PHE A 86 -3.15 -23.54 4.78
C PHE A 86 -4.47 -22.83 5.06
N VAL A 87 -4.41 -21.53 5.27
CA VAL A 87 -5.54 -20.61 5.13
C VAL A 87 -5.21 -19.56 4.07
N PHE A 88 -5.84 -19.70 2.90
CA PHE A 88 -5.65 -18.79 1.77
C PHE A 88 -6.52 -17.54 1.96
N LEU A 89 -5.87 -16.38 1.89
CA LEU A 89 -6.49 -15.08 2.07
C LEU A 89 -6.67 -14.39 0.71
N LEU A 90 -7.92 -14.12 0.34
CA LEU A 90 -8.27 -13.36 -0.85
C LEU A 90 -8.56 -11.91 -0.43
N PRO A 91 -7.75 -10.92 -0.85
CA PRO A 91 -7.96 -9.55 -0.43
C PRO A 91 -9.33 -9.02 -0.84
N GLY A 92 -10.03 -8.39 0.11
CA GLY A 92 -11.40 -7.89 -0.07
C GLY A 92 -12.51 -8.95 0.00
N VAL A 93 -12.18 -10.24 0.16
CA VAL A 93 -13.14 -11.34 0.32
C VAL A 93 -13.19 -11.78 1.78
N GLY A 94 -14.40 -11.94 2.33
CA GLY A 94 -14.59 -12.32 3.73
C GLY A 94 -14.26 -13.79 3.99
N GLU A 95 -14.75 -14.66 3.12
CA GLU A 95 -14.54 -16.11 3.18
C GLU A 95 -13.10 -16.48 2.83
N THR A 96 -12.61 -17.59 3.39
CA THR A 96 -11.24 -18.09 3.14
C THR A 96 -11.30 -19.51 2.59
N LEU A 97 -10.27 -19.92 1.84
CA LEU A 97 -10.11 -21.31 1.41
C LEU A 97 -9.09 -21.98 2.32
N ARG A 98 -9.47 -23.08 2.97
CA ARG A 98 -8.55 -23.92 3.74
C ARG A 98 -8.17 -25.13 2.92
N VAL A 99 -6.90 -25.50 2.98
CA VAL A 99 -6.36 -26.68 2.31
C VAL A 99 -5.41 -27.33 3.31
N ASN A 100 -5.58 -28.62 3.59
CA ASN A 100 -4.65 -29.38 4.42
C ASN A 100 -4.11 -30.56 3.60
N GLY A 101 -2.91 -31.00 3.95
CA GLY A 101 -2.22 -32.07 3.25
C GLY A 101 -0.88 -32.39 3.86
N SER A 102 -0.05 -33.11 3.10
CA SER A 102 1.27 -33.55 3.57
C SER A 102 2.36 -33.22 2.56
N VAL A 103 3.55 -32.88 3.05
CA VAL A 103 4.72 -32.62 2.21
C VAL A 103 5.14 -33.91 1.51
N ALA A 104 5.05 -33.93 0.19
CA ALA A 104 5.32 -35.09 -0.66
C ALA A 104 6.78 -35.14 -1.12
N LYS A 105 7.34 -33.99 -1.50
CA LYS A 105 8.75 -33.84 -1.89
C LYS A 105 9.20 -32.39 -1.82
N ARG A 106 10.52 -32.19 -1.82
CA ARG A 106 11.18 -30.87 -1.86
C ARG A 106 12.17 -30.78 -3.00
N LYS A 107 12.30 -29.59 -3.59
CA LYS A 107 13.35 -29.26 -4.57
C LYS A 107 13.91 -27.86 -4.25
N GLY A 108 15.02 -27.80 -3.52
CA GLY A 108 15.55 -26.53 -3.01
C GLY A 108 14.56 -25.91 -2.01
N ALA A 109 14.14 -24.67 -2.27
CA ALA A 109 13.11 -23.96 -1.50
C ALA A 109 11.67 -24.24 -1.98
N GLU A 110 11.48 -25.01 -3.06
CA GLU A 110 10.16 -25.37 -3.56
C GLU A 110 9.64 -26.63 -2.85
N MET A 111 8.47 -26.50 -2.22
CA MET A 111 7.75 -27.56 -1.50
C MET A 111 6.61 -28.09 -2.36
N PHE A 112 6.44 -29.40 -2.42
CA PHE A 112 5.30 -30.06 -3.06
C PHE A 112 4.44 -30.71 -1.99
N VAL A 113 3.14 -30.42 -2.01
CA VAL A 113 2.17 -30.90 -1.03
C VAL A 113 1.12 -31.72 -1.74
N ASP A 114 0.88 -32.92 -1.21
CA ASP A 114 -0.27 -33.73 -1.56
C ASP A 114 -1.46 -33.26 -0.75
N VAL A 115 -2.49 -32.78 -1.45
CA VAL A 115 -3.71 -32.23 -0.87
C VAL A 115 -4.58 -33.40 -0.40
N GLU A 116 -4.96 -33.37 0.87
CA GLU A 116 -5.81 -34.37 1.50
C GLU A 116 -7.23 -33.84 1.71
N GLU A 117 -7.36 -32.54 1.97
CA GLU A 117 -8.64 -31.88 2.10
C GLU A 117 -8.60 -30.40 1.68
N ALA A 118 -9.73 -29.92 1.16
CA ALA A 118 -9.99 -28.51 0.92
C ALA A 118 -11.43 -28.15 1.28
N TYR A 119 -11.66 -26.95 1.80
CA TYR A 119 -13.00 -26.44 2.08
C TYR A 119 -13.01 -24.92 2.28
N VAL A 120 -14.17 -24.32 1.97
CA VAL A 120 -14.43 -22.91 2.23
C VAL A 120 -14.76 -22.70 3.71
N HIS A 121 -14.05 -21.78 4.35
CA HIS A 121 -14.27 -21.38 5.72
C HIS A 121 -15.06 -20.07 5.80
N CYS A 122 -15.88 -19.92 6.86
CA CYS A 122 -16.78 -18.78 7.02
C CYS A 122 -16.02 -17.45 7.17
N ALA A 123 -16.72 -16.35 6.85
CA ALA A 123 -16.16 -15.01 6.84
C ALA A 123 -16.01 -14.35 8.21
N GLN A 124 -16.44 -15.00 9.31
CA GLN A 124 -16.56 -14.33 10.62
C GLN A 124 -15.22 -13.80 11.15
N ALA A 125 -14.12 -14.55 11.04
CA ALA A 125 -12.81 -14.10 11.50
C ALA A 125 -12.32 -12.84 10.74
N VAL A 126 -12.44 -12.84 9.42
CA VAL A 126 -12.06 -11.71 8.55
C VAL A 126 -12.96 -10.49 8.80
N ILE A 127 -14.25 -10.72 8.99
CA ILE A 127 -15.22 -9.65 9.25
C ILE A 127 -15.02 -9.03 10.64
N ARG A 128 -14.84 -9.87 11.67
CA ARG A 128 -14.56 -9.42 13.04
C ARG A 128 -13.28 -8.61 13.07
N SER A 129 -12.20 -9.09 12.46
CA SER A 129 -10.91 -8.40 12.44
C SER A 129 -10.85 -7.12 11.60
N ARG A 130 -11.83 -6.84 10.73
CA ARG A 130 -11.71 -5.78 9.69
C ARG A 130 -10.45 -5.93 8.85
N LEU A 131 -10.02 -7.16 8.57
CA LEU A 131 -8.75 -7.41 7.91
C LEU A 131 -8.53 -6.58 6.63
N TRP A 132 -9.61 -6.30 5.89
CA TRP A 132 -9.60 -5.55 4.63
C TRP A 132 -10.05 -4.08 4.73
N GLN A 133 -10.20 -3.54 5.94
CA GLN A 133 -10.52 -2.12 6.13
C GLN A 133 -9.25 -1.36 6.55
N PRO A 134 -9.22 -0.02 6.43
CA PRO A 134 -8.11 0.78 6.93
C PRO A 134 -7.83 0.45 8.41
N PRO A 135 -6.56 0.43 8.83
CA PRO A 135 -6.20 0.18 10.22
C PRO A 135 -6.85 1.23 11.13
N ALA A 136 -7.30 0.79 12.31
CA ALA A 136 -7.69 1.71 13.37
C ALA A 136 -6.42 2.30 14.01
N PRO A 137 -6.49 3.53 14.57
CA PRO A 137 -5.39 4.10 15.33
C PRO A 137 -4.92 3.13 16.42
N ALA A 138 -3.60 2.99 16.57
CA ALA A 138 -3.02 2.13 17.59
C ALA A 138 -3.39 2.65 18.98
N GLN A 139 -3.85 1.76 19.86
CA GLN A 139 -4.05 2.13 21.26
C GLN A 139 -2.74 1.98 22.04
N PRO A 140 -2.53 2.80 23.10
CA PRO A 140 -1.39 2.64 24.00
C PRO A 140 -1.33 1.21 24.53
N VAL A 141 -0.14 0.61 24.50
CA VAL A 141 0.09 -0.74 25.02
C VAL A 141 0.27 -0.64 26.53
N PRO A 142 -0.51 -1.37 27.34
CA PRO A 142 -0.28 -1.46 28.78
C PRO A 142 1.10 -2.06 29.08
N GLU A 143 1.68 -1.70 30.21
CA GLU A 143 2.93 -2.30 30.67
C GLU A 143 2.77 -3.81 30.84
N VAL A 144 3.74 -4.59 30.36
CA VAL A 144 3.70 -6.06 30.41
C VAL A 144 4.38 -6.54 31.68
N ASP A 145 3.61 -7.04 32.64
CA ASP A 145 4.13 -7.55 33.91
C ASP A 145 4.90 -8.87 33.75
N GLY A 146 6.01 -9.04 34.48
CA GLY A 146 6.80 -10.27 34.52
C GLY A 146 7.77 -10.46 33.34
N GLU A 147 8.75 -11.37 33.51
CA GLU A 147 9.76 -11.68 32.49
C GLU A 147 9.23 -12.68 31.45
N GLY A 148 9.63 -12.53 30.18
CA GLY A 148 9.33 -13.53 29.15
C GLY A 148 9.33 -13.02 27.70
N PRO A 149 9.05 -13.91 26.73
CA PRO A 149 9.16 -13.61 25.30
C PRO A 149 8.26 -12.46 24.83
N LEU A 150 7.17 -12.18 25.55
CA LEU A 150 6.22 -11.12 25.18
C LEU A 150 6.75 -9.71 25.43
N ARG A 151 7.86 -9.57 26.16
CA ARG A 151 8.62 -8.31 26.31
C ARG A 151 9.67 -8.11 25.23
N GLY A 152 9.74 -9.01 24.24
CA GLY A 152 10.62 -8.87 23.09
C GLY A 152 10.35 -7.58 22.31
N PRO A 153 11.35 -7.00 21.62
CA PRO A 153 11.20 -5.74 20.91
C PRO A 153 10.01 -5.74 19.93
N GLY A 154 9.05 -4.84 20.14
CA GLY A 154 7.89 -4.67 19.27
C GLY A 154 6.79 -5.74 19.38
N VAL A 155 6.98 -6.79 20.19
CA VAL A 155 6.03 -7.92 20.28
C VAL A 155 4.69 -7.47 20.87
N ALA A 156 4.72 -6.75 21.98
CA ALA A 156 3.51 -6.29 22.65
C ALA A 156 2.74 -5.26 21.81
N GLU A 157 3.46 -4.33 21.17
CA GLU A 157 2.91 -3.34 20.24
C GLU A 157 2.31 -3.99 18.99
N PHE A 158 2.92 -5.07 18.49
CA PHE A 158 2.37 -5.80 17.37
C PHE A 158 1.12 -6.57 17.76
N LEU A 159 1.13 -7.28 18.89
CA LEU A 159 -0.04 -8.00 19.41
C LEU A 159 -1.23 -7.08 19.64
N ALA A 160 -1.01 -5.94 20.32
CA ALA A 160 -2.05 -4.97 20.62
C ALA A 160 -2.68 -4.36 19.35
N ALA A 161 -1.94 -4.34 18.24
CA ALA A 161 -2.41 -3.85 16.95
C ALA A 161 -2.93 -4.95 16.01
N ALA A 162 -2.76 -6.24 16.33
CA ALA A 162 -3.08 -7.34 15.43
C ALA A 162 -4.53 -7.81 15.61
N PRO A 163 -5.44 -7.49 14.67
CA PRO A 163 -6.82 -7.94 14.77
C PRO A 163 -7.03 -9.35 14.20
N PHE A 164 -6.01 -9.93 13.56
CA PHE A 164 -6.11 -11.22 12.87
C PHE A 164 -4.85 -12.07 13.06
N LEU A 165 -5.04 -13.37 13.24
CA LEU A 165 -3.97 -14.36 13.22
C LEU A 165 -4.41 -15.67 12.55
N ALA A 166 -3.44 -16.42 12.06
CA ALA A 166 -3.58 -17.81 11.65
C ALA A 166 -3.01 -18.69 12.77
N LEU A 167 -3.85 -19.51 13.40
CA LEU A 167 -3.47 -20.42 14.50
C LEU A 167 -3.32 -21.84 13.96
N SER A 168 -2.15 -22.44 14.10
CA SER A 168 -1.88 -23.81 13.65
C SER A 168 -1.78 -24.78 14.83
N THR A 169 -2.47 -25.91 14.72
CA THR A 169 -2.44 -27.02 15.67
C THR A 169 -2.39 -28.36 14.95
N TRP A 170 -2.02 -29.43 15.66
CA TRP A 170 -1.87 -30.77 15.11
C TRP A 170 -2.57 -31.81 15.99
N ASP A 171 -3.11 -32.87 15.39
CA ASP A 171 -3.50 -34.07 16.14
C ASP A 171 -2.35 -35.09 16.22
N ARG A 172 -2.54 -36.15 17.03
CA ARG A 172 -1.53 -37.22 17.20
C ARG A 172 -1.36 -38.11 15.98
N THR A 173 -2.32 -38.14 15.07
CA THR A 173 -2.27 -38.90 13.82
C THR A 173 -1.61 -38.14 12.68
N GLY A 174 -1.19 -36.89 12.94
CA GLY A 174 -0.58 -36.04 11.93
C GLY A 174 -1.58 -35.27 11.08
N GLY A 175 -2.81 -35.02 11.54
CA GLY A 175 -3.64 -33.98 10.94
C GLY A 175 -3.11 -32.60 11.33
N ALA A 176 -2.96 -31.68 10.37
CA ALA A 176 -2.62 -30.29 10.63
C ALA A 176 -3.82 -29.38 10.35
N ASP A 177 -4.03 -28.37 11.18
CA ASP A 177 -5.14 -27.43 11.04
C ASP A 177 -4.67 -25.99 11.27
N THR A 178 -4.80 -25.12 10.26
CA THR A 178 -4.49 -23.68 10.38
C THR A 178 -5.77 -22.86 10.34
N SER A 179 -6.21 -22.39 11.50
CA SER A 179 -7.52 -21.77 11.73
C SER A 179 -7.40 -20.24 11.81
N PRO A 180 -8.17 -19.47 11.01
CA PRO A 180 -8.17 -18.02 11.09
C PRO A 180 -8.90 -17.56 12.36
N ARG A 181 -8.24 -16.73 13.17
CA ARG A 181 -8.84 -16.03 14.31
C ARG A 181 -8.87 -14.54 14.02
N GLY A 182 -9.95 -13.88 14.42
CA GLY A 182 -10.05 -12.44 14.22
C GLY A 182 -11.00 -11.80 15.22
N ASP A 183 -10.59 -10.66 15.75
CA ASP A 183 -11.29 -9.91 16.77
C ASP A 183 -10.91 -8.42 16.77
N ARG A 184 -11.55 -7.62 17.64
CA ARG A 184 -11.21 -6.20 17.86
C ARG A 184 -11.11 -5.86 19.35
N PRO A 185 -10.27 -4.88 19.71
CA PRO A 185 -9.28 -4.19 18.86
C PRO A 185 -8.09 -5.09 18.48
N ALA A 186 -7.81 -6.13 19.27
CA ALA A 186 -6.78 -7.14 19.02
C ALA A 186 -7.36 -8.55 19.16
N VAL A 187 -6.77 -9.52 18.46
CA VAL A 187 -7.20 -10.94 18.48
C VAL A 187 -6.72 -11.72 19.69
N ALA A 188 -5.66 -11.26 20.36
CA ALA A 188 -5.07 -11.88 21.53
C ALA A 188 -4.78 -10.80 22.58
N ARG A 189 -4.88 -11.17 23.86
CA ARG A 189 -4.52 -10.29 24.99
C ARG A 189 -3.36 -10.87 25.77
N ILE A 190 -2.42 -10.01 26.15
CA ILE A 190 -1.33 -10.33 27.08
C ILE A 190 -1.89 -10.36 28.50
N LEU A 191 -1.60 -11.43 29.24
CA LEU A 191 -1.91 -11.53 30.66
C LEU A 191 -0.67 -11.22 31.51
N ASP A 192 0.50 -11.67 31.07
CA ASP A 192 1.82 -11.40 31.67
C ASP A 192 2.92 -11.63 30.59
N GLY A 193 4.20 -11.51 30.95
CA GLY A 193 5.36 -11.66 30.06
C GLY A 193 5.48 -13.01 29.33
N ARG A 194 4.70 -14.02 29.71
CA ARG A 194 4.68 -15.35 29.10
C ARG A 194 3.30 -15.82 28.65
N THR A 195 2.22 -15.25 29.17
CA THR A 195 0.88 -15.80 28.98
C THR A 195 0.03 -14.94 28.05
N LEU A 196 -0.54 -15.56 27.02
CA LEU A 196 -1.56 -14.96 26.16
C LEU A 196 -2.93 -15.62 26.37
N VAL A 197 -3.99 -14.86 26.09
CA VAL A 197 -5.35 -15.39 25.96
C VAL A 197 -5.96 -15.02 24.60
N ILE A 198 -6.55 -15.99 23.92
CA ILE A 198 -7.29 -15.81 22.65
C ILE A 198 -8.75 -16.20 22.86
N PRO A 199 -9.72 -15.29 22.66
CA PRO A 199 -11.14 -15.60 22.83
C PRO A 199 -11.65 -16.54 21.72
N ASP A 200 -12.37 -17.60 22.11
CA ASP A 200 -13.13 -18.45 21.19
C ASP A 200 -14.58 -17.95 21.12
N ARG A 201 -14.86 -17.17 20.07
CA ARG A 201 -16.19 -16.58 19.84
C ARG A 201 -17.07 -17.50 19.01
N LYS A 202 -18.37 -17.49 19.33
CA LYS A 202 -19.44 -18.21 18.62
C LYS A 202 -19.23 -18.26 17.11
N GLY A 203 -19.14 -19.46 16.55
CA GLY A 203 -18.86 -19.65 15.13
C GLY A 203 -19.75 -20.71 14.50
N ASN A 204 -19.18 -21.41 13.51
CA ASN A 204 -19.78 -22.59 12.87
C ASN A 204 -19.76 -23.86 13.78
N LYS A 205 -19.30 -23.74 15.03
CA LYS A 205 -19.11 -24.83 16.00
C LYS A 205 -18.12 -25.90 15.55
N ARG A 206 -17.28 -25.60 14.55
CA ARG A 206 -16.17 -26.46 14.14
C ARG A 206 -14.99 -26.16 15.08
N ALA A 207 -14.61 -27.15 15.88
CA ALA A 207 -13.67 -27.00 16.99
C ALA A 207 -12.34 -27.74 16.75
N ASP A 208 -11.88 -27.84 15.49
CA ASP A 208 -10.69 -28.63 15.12
C ASP A 208 -9.48 -28.25 15.97
N SER A 209 -9.20 -26.95 16.12
CA SER A 209 -8.05 -26.50 16.91
C SER A 209 -8.13 -26.93 18.37
N LEU A 210 -9.34 -26.95 18.95
CA LEU A 210 -9.55 -27.35 20.34
C LEU A 210 -9.41 -28.87 20.51
N HIS A 211 -9.95 -29.66 19.57
CA HIS A 211 -9.78 -31.12 19.58
C HIS A 211 -8.32 -31.53 19.41
N ASN A 212 -7.57 -30.84 18.56
CA ASN A 212 -6.14 -31.05 18.37
C ASN A 212 -5.38 -30.80 19.68
N LEU A 213 -5.68 -29.70 20.38
CA LEU A 213 -5.03 -29.33 21.64
C LEU A 213 -5.31 -30.28 22.80
N LEU A 214 -6.39 -31.06 22.76
CA LEU A 214 -6.60 -32.15 23.72
C LEU A 214 -5.64 -33.33 23.51
N GLN A 215 -5.03 -33.43 22.32
CA GLN A 215 -4.15 -34.55 21.96
C GLN A 215 -2.67 -34.14 21.90
N ASP A 216 -2.38 -32.90 21.49
CA ASP A 216 -1.04 -32.30 21.45
C ASP A 216 -1.18 -30.82 21.81
N ASP A 217 -0.64 -30.43 22.96
CA ASP A 217 -0.78 -29.07 23.50
C ASP A 217 0.08 -28.03 22.75
N ARG A 218 0.97 -28.46 21.86
CA ARG A 218 1.84 -27.56 21.10
C ARG A 218 1.08 -26.86 19.99
N LEU A 219 1.30 -25.55 19.88
CA LEU A 219 0.73 -24.72 18.83
C LEU A 219 1.71 -23.66 18.36
N SER A 220 1.37 -23.07 17.21
CA SER A 220 2.00 -21.83 16.76
C SER A 220 0.96 -20.95 16.09
N PHE A 221 1.21 -19.65 16.05
CA PHE A 221 0.41 -18.74 15.24
C PHE A 221 1.26 -17.65 14.61
N ALA A 222 0.75 -17.10 13.51
CA ALA A 222 1.27 -15.90 12.89
C ALA A 222 0.19 -14.82 12.90
N ALA A 223 0.52 -13.62 13.38
CA ALA A 223 -0.39 -12.49 13.42
C ALA A 223 0.02 -11.41 12.40
N ILE A 224 -0.98 -10.71 11.86
CA ILE A 224 -0.79 -9.62 10.89
C ILE A 224 -1.61 -8.40 11.28
N VAL A 225 -1.08 -7.23 10.95
CA VAL A 225 -1.71 -5.93 11.19
C VAL A 225 -1.99 -5.30 9.83
N PRO A 226 -3.25 -4.93 9.50
CA PRO A 226 -3.55 -4.18 8.30
C PRO A 226 -2.65 -2.94 8.16
N GLY A 227 -2.04 -2.76 6.99
CA GLY A 227 -1.11 -1.66 6.72
C GLY A 227 0.36 -1.93 7.07
N ARG A 228 0.67 -2.97 7.86
CA ARG A 228 2.07 -3.35 8.19
C ARG A 228 2.55 -4.54 7.36
N THR A 229 3.83 -4.56 7.02
CA THR A 229 4.47 -5.66 6.28
C THR A 229 5.09 -6.73 7.18
N GLY A 230 5.30 -6.42 8.45
CA GLY A 230 5.80 -7.39 9.43
C GLY A 230 4.78 -8.48 9.75
N VAL A 231 5.28 -9.59 10.28
CA VAL A 231 4.51 -10.70 10.85
C VAL A 231 5.04 -10.97 12.25
N LEU A 232 4.12 -11.16 13.19
CA LEU A 232 4.47 -11.68 14.51
C LEU A 232 4.35 -13.20 14.47
N HIS A 233 5.41 -13.88 14.89
CA HIS A 233 5.45 -15.33 15.07
C HIS A 233 5.41 -15.66 16.55
N VAL A 234 4.53 -16.58 16.94
CA VAL A 234 4.43 -17.08 18.31
C VAL A 234 4.31 -18.59 18.30
N SER A 235 5.01 -19.26 19.22
CA SER A 235 4.87 -20.69 19.48
C SER A 235 4.89 -20.97 20.99
N GLY A 236 4.18 -22.01 21.40
CA GLY A 236 4.09 -22.39 22.79
C GLY A 236 3.07 -23.48 23.03
N ARG A 237 2.52 -23.53 24.25
CA ARG A 237 1.59 -24.57 24.70
C ARG A 237 0.23 -23.99 25.03
N GLY A 238 -0.80 -24.59 24.46
CA GLY A 238 -2.19 -24.16 24.60
C GLY A 238 -3.00 -25.00 25.59
N SER A 239 -3.84 -24.34 26.36
CA SER A 239 -4.90 -24.99 27.16
C SER A 239 -6.22 -24.25 27.02
N ILE A 240 -7.33 -24.96 27.20
CA ILE A 240 -8.68 -24.43 26.98
C ILE A 240 -9.31 -24.06 28.31
N THR A 241 -9.79 -22.82 28.43
CA THR A 241 -10.46 -22.30 29.64
C THR A 241 -11.90 -21.87 29.35
N ASP A 242 -12.78 -22.19 30.28
CA ASP A 242 -14.17 -21.74 30.36
C ASP A 242 -14.43 -20.93 31.64
N ASP A 243 -13.38 -20.45 32.32
CA ASP A 243 -13.46 -19.65 33.54
C ASP A 243 -14.31 -18.38 33.32
N PRO A 244 -15.50 -18.27 33.96
CA PRO A 244 -16.39 -17.13 33.78
C PRO A 244 -15.75 -15.79 34.11
N ALA A 245 -14.84 -15.74 35.10
CA ALA A 245 -14.20 -14.51 35.52
C ALA A 245 -13.27 -13.98 34.42
N LEU A 246 -12.41 -14.84 33.88
CA LEU A 246 -11.54 -14.48 32.77
C LEU A 246 -12.34 -14.16 31.49
N LEU A 247 -13.34 -14.98 31.13
CA LEU A 247 -14.16 -14.75 29.94
C LEU A 247 -14.92 -13.41 30.01
N ALA A 248 -15.41 -13.01 31.18
CA ALA A 248 -16.06 -11.72 31.38
C ALA A 248 -15.13 -10.54 31.03
N THR A 249 -13.83 -10.66 31.26
CA THR A 249 -12.84 -9.62 30.90
C THR A 249 -12.65 -9.43 29.38
N MET A 250 -13.17 -10.37 28.57
CA MET A 250 -13.11 -10.34 27.10
C MET A 250 -14.49 -10.07 26.47
N ALA A 251 -15.46 -9.68 27.30
CA ALA A 251 -16.82 -9.44 26.86
C ALA A 251 -16.90 -8.21 25.94
N LEU A 252 -17.54 -8.38 24.79
CA LEU A 252 -17.92 -7.28 23.92
C LEU A 252 -19.37 -6.92 24.21
N ARG A 253 -19.59 -5.68 24.68
CA ARG A 253 -20.92 -5.19 25.11
C ARG A 253 -21.65 -6.15 26.07
N GLY A 254 -20.92 -6.67 27.05
CA GLY A 254 -21.45 -7.60 28.05
C GLY A 254 -21.67 -9.03 27.54
N THR A 255 -21.26 -9.35 26.30
CA THR A 255 -21.28 -10.73 25.78
C THR A 255 -19.88 -11.34 25.82
N PRO A 256 -19.57 -12.25 26.78
CA PRO A 256 -18.30 -12.96 26.82
C PRO A 256 -18.17 -13.98 25.68
N PRO A 257 -16.94 -14.37 25.29
CA PRO A 257 -16.71 -15.56 24.48
C PRO A 257 -17.19 -16.83 25.21
N HIS A 258 -17.34 -17.93 24.47
CA HIS A 258 -17.83 -19.20 25.04
C HIS A 258 -16.73 -20.01 25.71
N ALA A 259 -15.50 -19.89 25.21
CA ALA A 259 -14.28 -20.40 25.81
C ALA A 259 -13.13 -19.46 25.41
N ALA A 260 -11.94 -19.72 25.93
CA ALA A 260 -10.72 -19.09 25.47
C ALA A 260 -9.55 -20.08 25.45
N LEU A 261 -8.56 -19.76 24.64
CA LEU A 261 -7.29 -20.46 24.60
C LEU A 261 -6.27 -19.68 25.43
N LEU A 262 -5.74 -20.30 26.47
CA LEU A 262 -4.58 -19.82 27.22
C LEU A 262 -3.32 -20.39 26.58
N ILE A 263 -2.32 -19.55 26.35
CA ILE A 263 -1.07 -19.94 25.71
C ILE A 263 0.09 -19.55 26.62
N ASP A 264 0.86 -20.54 27.08
CA ASP A 264 2.20 -20.33 27.64
C ASP A 264 3.18 -20.19 26.48
N VAL A 265 3.70 -18.99 26.30
CA VAL A 265 4.53 -18.60 25.16
C VAL A 265 5.97 -19.02 25.42
N GLU A 266 6.49 -19.87 24.54
CA GLU A 266 7.87 -20.32 24.55
C GLU A 266 8.75 -19.41 23.68
N HIS A 267 8.21 -18.90 22.57
CA HIS A 267 8.90 -18.00 21.64
C HIS A 267 7.94 -16.98 21.03
N ALA A 268 8.41 -15.73 20.88
CA ALA A 268 7.70 -14.66 20.20
C ALA A 268 8.68 -13.71 19.52
N GLU A 269 8.45 -13.40 18.24
CA GLU A 269 9.29 -12.46 17.49
C GLU A 269 8.51 -11.76 16.38
N VAL A 270 8.87 -10.52 16.10
CA VAL A 270 8.35 -9.77 14.94
C VAL A 270 9.43 -9.75 13.87
N THR A 271 9.09 -10.22 12.67
CA THR A 271 9.99 -10.22 11.52
C THR A 271 9.36 -9.50 10.34
N ALA A 272 10.21 -8.91 9.48
CA ALA A 272 9.75 -8.46 8.18
C ALA A 272 9.23 -9.65 7.36
N SER A 273 8.17 -9.45 6.56
CA SER A 273 7.66 -10.49 5.68
C SER A 273 7.59 -10.00 4.23
N ASP A 274 8.50 -10.54 3.41
CA ASP A 274 8.49 -10.34 1.96
C ASP A 274 7.18 -10.82 1.33
N ALA A 275 6.58 -11.88 1.87
CA ALA A 275 5.29 -12.37 1.41
C ALA A 275 4.20 -11.32 1.60
N VAL A 276 4.07 -10.74 2.80
CA VAL A 276 3.09 -9.68 3.06
C VAL A 276 3.41 -8.42 2.25
N ALA A 277 4.67 -7.98 2.23
CA ALA A 277 5.10 -6.80 1.50
C ALA A 277 4.80 -6.89 -0.01
N ARG A 278 5.25 -7.97 -0.67
CA ARG A 278 5.05 -8.14 -2.12
C ARG A 278 3.60 -8.40 -2.50
N SER A 279 2.83 -9.06 -1.61
CA SER A 279 1.42 -9.36 -1.88
C SER A 279 0.58 -8.11 -2.05
N ARG A 280 1.03 -6.99 -1.46
CA ARG A 280 0.31 -5.72 -1.43
C ARG A 280 -1.12 -5.87 -0.90
N VAL A 281 -1.37 -6.86 -0.04
CA VAL A 281 -2.70 -7.27 0.45
C VAL A 281 -3.48 -6.13 1.10
N TRP A 282 -2.79 -5.15 1.70
CA TRP A 282 -3.41 -3.98 2.34
C TRP A 282 -3.81 -2.87 1.37
N THR A 283 -3.42 -3.02 0.11
CA THR A 283 -3.60 -1.98 -0.88
C THR A 283 -4.85 -2.29 -1.70
N ALA A 284 -5.76 -1.33 -1.90
CA ALA A 284 -7.06 -1.61 -2.54
C ALA A 284 -7.01 -2.34 -3.92
N ALA A 285 -6.06 -2.03 -4.81
CA ALA A 285 -5.79 -2.78 -6.04
C ALA A 285 -5.31 -4.24 -5.90
N ALA A 286 -4.98 -4.73 -4.70
CA ALA A 286 -4.87 -6.17 -4.47
C ALA A 286 -6.23 -6.81 -4.19
N HIS A 287 -7.26 -6.02 -3.86
CA HIS A 287 -8.62 -6.51 -3.65
C HIS A 287 -9.24 -6.90 -4.98
N LEU A 288 -9.87 -8.07 -4.98
CA LEU A 288 -10.47 -8.63 -6.18
C LEU A 288 -11.74 -7.87 -6.55
N GLU A 289 -11.92 -7.63 -7.85
CA GLU A 289 -13.17 -7.12 -8.39
C GLU A 289 -14.27 -8.20 -8.25
N ARG A 290 -15.54 -7.75 -8.17
CA ARG A 290 -16.66 -8.71 -8.10
C ARG A 290 -16.70 -9.55 -9.37
N GLY A 291 -16.72 -10.87 -9.19
CA GLY A 291 -16.79 -11.83 -10.30
C GLY A 291 -15.45 -12.36 -10.80
N THR A 292 -14.31 -11.86 -10.28
CA THR A 292 -12.98 -12.39 -10.63
C THR A 292 -12.77 -13.81 -10.12
N VAL A 293 -13.34 -14.14 -8.95
CA VAL A 293 -13.34 -15.50 -8.39
C VAL A 293 -14.78 -15.98 -8.19
N PRO A 294 -15.03 -17.30 -8.17
CA PRO A 294 -16.33 -17.86 -7.83
C PRO A 294 -16.82 -17.33 -6.49
N ASP A 295 -18.14 -17.24 -6.32
CA ASP A 295 -18.70 -16.96 -5.01
C ASP A 295 -18.38 -18.14 -4.07
N LEU A 296 -17.50 -17.92 -3.09
CA LEU A 296 -17.04 -18.97 -2.18
C LEU A 296 -18.21 -19.64 -1.42
N MET A 297 -19.30 -18.93 -1.19
CA MET A 297 -20.48 -19.50 -0.55
C MET A 297 -21.32 -20.34 -1.51
N ALA A 298 -21.38 -19.96 -2.78
CA ALA A 298 -21.96 -20.83 -3.82
C ALA A 298 -21.12 -22.10 -3.99
N LEU A 299 -19.79 -21.96 -4.06
CA LEU A 299 -18.85 -23.07 -4.13
C LEU A 299 -19.03 -24.05 -2.95
N ALA A 300 -19.14 -23.52 -1.73
CA ALA A 300 -19.43 -24.33 -0.54
C ALA A 300 -20.78 -25.05 -0.61
N GLY A 301 -21.78 -24.45 -1.28
CA GLY A 301 -23.08 -25.07 -1.54
C GLY A 301 -22.99 -26.21 -2.56
N ASP A 302 -22.18 -26.05 -3.59
CA ASP A 302 -21.92 -27.09 -4.59
C ASP A 302 -21.19 -28.29 -3.97
N HIS A 303 -20.19 -28.06 -3.11
CA HIS A 303 -19.51 -29.12 -2.35
C HIS A 303 -20.48 -29.90 -1.47
N LEU A 304 -21.35 -29.18 -0.73
CA LEU A 304 -22.38 -29.80 0.10
C LEU A 304 -23.33 -30.68 -0.74
N ALA A 305 -23.82 -30.17 -1.86
CA ALA A 305 -24.73 -30.89 -2.74
C ALA A 305 -24.07 -32.14 -3.37
N ALA A 306 -22.80 -32.03 -3.76
CA ALA A 306 -22.04 -33.14 -4.30
C ALA A 306 -21.84 -34.26 -3.28
N ASN A 307 -21.45 -33.91 -2.05
CA ASN A 307 -21.22 -34.87 -0.98
C ASN A 307 -22.51 -35.49 -0.43
N MET A 308 -23.61 -34.73 -0.37
CA MET A 308 -24.94 -35.28 -0.05
C MET A 308 -25.43 -36.27 -1.11
N ALA A 309 -25.22 -35.98 -2.39
CA ALA A 309 -25.59 -36.88 -3.49
C ALA A 309 -24.74 -38.17 -3.51
N ALA A 310 -23.51 -38.12 -2.97
CA ALA A 310 -22.67 -39.30 -2.77
C ALA A 310 -23.09 -40.12 -1.53
N ALA A 311 -23.63 -39.46 -0.50
CA ALA A 311 -24.05 -40.09 0.76
C ALA A 311 -25.45 -40.73 0.71
N GLU A 312 -26.39 -40.23 -0.10
CA GLU A 312 -27.76 -40.76 -0.22
C GLU A 312 -28.16 -41.16 -1.65
N LYS A 313 -28.56 -42.42 -1.84
CA LYS A 313 -29.27 -42.88 -3.06
C LYS A 313 -30.73 -42.44 -2.98
N GLY A 314 -31.11 -41.26 -3.49
CA GLY A 314 -32.51 -40.85 -3.44
C GLY A 314 -32.94 -39.60 -4.19
N LEU A 315 -34.25 -39.50 -4.43
CA LEU A 315 -34.95 -38.42 -5.16
C LEU A 315 -34.65 -37.01 -4.61
N LEU A 316 -34.36 -36.89 -3.31
CA LEU A 316 -34.01 -35.63 -2.64
C LEU A 316 -32.73 -34.99 -3.22
N ALA A 317 -31.72 -35.80 -3.55
CA ALA A 317 -30.46 -35.35 -4.15
C ALA A 317 -30.64 -34.78 -5.57
N ARG A 318 -31.61 -35.28 -6.34
CA ARG A 318 -31.95 -34.73 -7.68
C ARG A 318 -32.65 -33.38 -7.58
N VAL A 319 -33.53 -33.19 -6.59
CA VAL A 319 -34.23 -31.91 -6.36
C VAL A 319 -33.24 -30.84 -5.90
N LEU A 320 -32.33 -31.16 -4.99
CA LEU A 320 -31.29 -30.25 -4.50
C LEU A 320 -30.30 -29.80 -5.60
N ARG A 321 -29.95 -30.69 -6.55
CA ARG A 321 -29.07 -30.35 -7.70
C ARG A 321 -29.70 -29.31 -8.64
N VAL A 322 -31.01 -29.41 -8.87
CA VAL A 322 -31.77 -28.47 -9.70
C VAL A 322 -31.92 -27.11 -9.00
N VAL A 323 -32.06 -27.12 -7.67
CA VAL A 323 -32.18 -25.91 -6.85
C VAL A 323 -30.83 -25.17 -6.71
N ALA A 324 -29.73 -25.90 -6.50
CA ALA A 324 -28.37 -25.34 -6.38
C ALA A 324 -27.83 -24.78 -7.71
N GLY A 325 -28.18 -25.38 -8.85
CA GLY A 325 -27.74 -24.95 -10.18
C GLY A 325 -28.44 -23.70 -10.75
N SER A 326 -29.36 -23.08 -10.01
CA SER A 326 -30.11 -21.91 -10.48
C SER A 326 -29.49 -20.59 -9.96
N PRO A 327 -29.02 -19.67 -10.83
CA PRO A 327 -28.34 -18.43 -10.44
C PRO A 327 -29.16 -17.49 -9.51
N GLY A 328 -30.48 -17.64 -9.50
CA GLY A 328 -31.39 -16.85 -8.65
C GLY A 328 -31.48 -17.35 -7.20
N ILE A 329 -31.36 -18.66 -6.97
CA ILE A 329 -31.49 -19.26 -5.63
C ILE A 329 -30.21 -19.08 -4.81
N SER A 330 -29.03 -19.17 -5.45
CA SER A 330 -27.74 -18.88 -4.79
C SER A 330 -27.65 -17.43 -4.29
N ARG A 331 -28.17 -16.45 -5.05
CA ARG A 331 -28.30 -15.06 -4.61
C ARG A 331 -29.25 -14.90 -3.41
N GLY A 332 -30.38 -15.62 -3.40
CA GLY A 332 -31.33 -15.61 -2.30
C GLY A 332 -30.76 -16.20 -1.00
N LEU A 333 -30.09 -17.34 -1.11
CA LEU A 333 -29.41 -18.01 0.01
C LEU A 333 -28.32 -17.11 0.62
N ARG A 334 -27.53 -16.43 -0.23
CA ARG A 334 -26.53 -15.45 0.20
C ARG A 334 -27.13 -14.28 0.98
N LEU A 335 -28.27 -13.74 0.54
CA LEU A 335 -28.93 -12.64 1.24
C LEU A 335 -29.39 -13.06 2.64
N VAL A 336 -29.98 -14.24 2.77
CA VAL A 336 -30.44 -14.82 4.04
C VAL A 336 -29.26 -15.07 4.97
N MET A 337 -28.18 -15.65 4.47
CA MET A 337 -27.01 -16.00 5.26
C MET A 337 -26.20 -14.76 5.66
N ASN A 338 -26.04 -13.76 4.79
CA ASN A 338 -25.48 -12.45 5.13
C ASN A 338 -26.33 -11.70 6.16
N ARG A 339 -27.66 -11.91 6.17
CA ARG A 339 -28.55 -11.36 7.19
C ARG A 339 -28.39 -12.09 8.52
N ALA A 340 -28.24 -13.41 8.50
CA ALA A 340 -27.97 -14.22 9.70
C ALA A 340 -26.60 -13.87 10.32
N TYR A 341 -25.54 -13.73 9.51
CA TYR A 341 -24.22 -13.28 9.99
C TYR A 341 -24.31 -11.88 10.62
N ARG A 342 -24.95 -10.91 9.94
CA ARG A 342 -25.14 -9.56 10.50
C ARG A 342 -25.90 -9.57 11.82
N TYR A 343 -26.96 -10.37 11.91
CA TYR A 343 -27.76 -10.48 13.13
C TYR A 343 -26.96 -11.09 14.29
N GLY A 344 -26.20 -12.17 14.04
CA GLY A 344 -25.33 -12.80 15.03
C GLY A 344 -24.22 -11.87 15.51
N LEU A 345 -23.50 -11.24 14.58
CA LEU A 345 -22.42 -10.30 14.88
C LEU A 345 -22.90 -9.07 15.66
N ARG A 346 -24.08 -8.53 15.32
CA ARG A 346 -24.68 -7.42 16.08
C ARG A 346 -25.02 -7.82 17.51
N LYS A 347 -25.54 -9.03 17.74
CA LYS A 347 -25.78 -9.56 19.09
C LYS A 347 -24.51 -9.74 19.91
N GLU A 348 -23.38 -10.01 19.25
CA GLU A 348 -22.06 -10.15 19.90
C GLU A 348 -21.35 -8.79 20.09
N GLY A 349 -21.96 -7.67 19.70
CA GLY A 349 -21.43 -6.33 19.91
C GLY A 349 -20.75 -5.67 18.71
N TYR A 350 -20.81 -6.27 17.51
CA TYR A 350 -20.23 -5.72 16.28
C TYR A 350 -21.28 -4.99 15.41
N GLU A 351 -21.65 -3.77 15.79
CA GLU A 351 -22.77 -3.03 15.17
C GLU A 351 -22.47 -2.36 13.82
N ASP A 352 -21.20 -2.05 13.59
CA ASP A 352 -20.65 -1.33 12.43
C ASP A 352 -20.18 -2.26 11.30
N VAL A 353 -20.59 -3.52 11.34
CA VAL A 353 -20.22 -4.54 10.35
C VAL A 353 -21.13 -4.45 9.11
N GLU A 354 -20.62 -3.84 8.05
CA GLU A 354 -21.17 -3.98 6.70
C GLU A 354 -20.58 -5.21 5.99
N VAL A 355 -21.45 -6.12 5.51
CA VAL A 355 -21.05 -7.26 4.68
C VAL A 355 -21.19 -6.87 3.22
N GLY A 356 -20.07 -6.47 2.60
CA GLY A 356 -19.98 -6.08 1.20
C GLY A 356 -19.45 -4.67 0.99
N VAL A 357 -18.65 -4.49 -0.06
CA VAL A 357 -18.01 -3.21 -0.43
C VAL A 357 -19.08 -2.17 -0.79
N ARG A 358 -19.20 -1.11 0.02
CA ARG A 358 -19.87 0.14 -0.35
C ARG A 358 -18.89 1.31 -0.16
N ARG A 359 -18.85 2.19 -1.16
CA ARG A 359 -18.00 3.40 -1.24
C ARG A 359 -18.28 4.30 -0.04
N THR A 360 -17.26 4.57 0.77
CA THR A 360 -17.24 5.70 1.70
C THR A 360 -16.94 6.99 0.91
N ARG A 361 -17.70 8.05 1.19
CA ARG A 361 -17.39 9.42 0.77
C ARG A 361 -16.19 9.91 1.60
N PRO A 362 -15.35 10.82 1.08
CA PRO A 362 -14.26 11.38 1.89
C PRO A 362 -14.85 12.32 2.94
N ASP A 363 -14.44 12.13 4.19
CA ASP A 363 -14.62 13.11 5.26
C ASP A 363 -13.79 14.37 4.98
N VAL A 364 -14.28 15.49 5.51
CA VAL A 364 -13.79 16.86 5.25
C VAL A 364 -12.38 17.06 5.82
N GLU A 365 -11.41 17.41 4.96
CA GLU A 365 -10.05 17.83 5.35
C GLU A 365 -10.10 19.18 6.12
N PRO A 366 -9.24 19.40 7.14
CA PRO A 366 -9.08 20.71 7.77
C PRO A 366 -8.54 21.74 6.75
N ALA A 367 -8.83 23.02 7.00
CA ALA A 367 -8.65 24.12 6.05
C ALA A 367 -7.19 24.29 5.58
N ALA A 368 -6.86 23.75 4.40
CA ALA A 368 -5.57 23.93 3.75
C ALA A 368 -5.40 25.35 3.17
N LYS A 369 -4.18 25.92 3.25
CA LYS A 369 -3.82 27.23 2.67
C LYS A 369 -4.11 27.36 1.17
N ASN A 370 -4.21 26.24 0.45
CA ASN A 370 -4.67 26.17 -0.94
C ASN A 370 -5.80 25.11 -1.07
N PRO A 371 -7.08 25.51 -1.14
CA PRO A 371 -8.18 24.57 -1.24
C PRO A 371 -8.13 23.82 -2.58
N LEU A 372 -8.65 22.59 -2.55
CA LEU A 372 -8.73 21.75 -3.73
C LEU A 372 -9.76 22.32 -4.72
N ARG A 373 -9.36 22.52 -5.99
CA ARG A 373 -10.24 23.03 -7.05
C ARG A 373 -10.58 21.93 -8.05
N GLU A 374 -11.86 21.73 -8.37
CA GLU A 374 -12.26 20.80 -9.42
C GLU A 374 -12.05 21.44 -10.80
N VAL A 375 -11.44 20.68 -11.73
CA VAL A 375 -11.20 21.10 -13.11
C VAL A 375 -11.67 20.03 -14.07
N ARG A 376 -12.09 20.46 -15.26
CA ARG A 376 -12.46 19.59 -16.38
C ARG A 376 -11.32 19.51 -17.37
N ILE A 377 -11.09 18.31 -17.92
CA ILE A 377 -10.18 18.12 -19.05
C ILE A 377 -10.88 18.59 -20.31
N ALA A 378 -10.47 19.75 -20.84
CA ALA A 378 -10.96 20.28 -22.11
C ALA A 378 -10.42 19.48 -23.30
N GLU A 379 -9.15 19.08 -23.22
CA GLU A 379 -8.45 18.37 -24.30
C GLU A 379 -7.35 17.46 -23.74
N VAL A 380 -7.13 16.34 -24.42
CA VAL A 380 -6.00 15.44 -24.19
C VAL A 380 -5.16 15.42 -25.46
N ARG A 381 -4.07 16.19 -25.47
CA ARG A 381 -3.20 16.39 -26.64
C ARG A 381 -1.96 15.48 -26.54
N ARG A 382 -1.72 14.65 -27.55
CA ARG A 382 -0.54 13.77 -27.58
C ARG A 382 0.63 14.55 -28.19
N GLU A 383 1.64 14.85 -27.38
CA GLU A 383 2.83 15.60 -27.81
C GLU A 383 3.87 14.67 -28.45
N THR A 384 4.04 13.46 -27.87
CA THR A 384 4.96 12.43 -28.36
C THR A 384 4.36 11.04 -28.10
N PRO A 385 4.97 9.94 -28.57
CA PRO A 385 4.53 8.59 -28.19
C PRO A 385 4.50 8.37 -26.67
N SER A 386 5.37 9.07 -25.93
CA SER A 386 5.55 8.93 -24.48
C SER A 386 5.06 10.12 -23.66
N ALA A 387 4.55 11.20 -24.25
CA ALA A 387 4.06 12.39 -23.53
C ALA A 387 2.69 12.89 -24.00
N VAL A 388 1.84 13.26 -23.03
CA VAL A 388 0.48 13.77 -23.25
C VAL A 388 0.29 15.05 -22.44
N THR A 389 -0.22 16.10 -23.06
CA THR A 389 -0.68 17.33 -22.42
C THR A 389 -2.15 17.22 -22.08
N LEU A 390 -2.49 17.47 -20.82
CA LEU A 390 -3.86 17.70 -20.37
C LEU A 390 -4.12 19.20 -20.37
N VAL A 391 -5.15 19.63 -21.09
CA VAL A 391 -5.63 21.01 -21.09
C VAL A 391 -6.81 21.08 -20.13
N LEU A 392 -6.64 21.83 -19.05
CA LEU A 392 -7.56 21.89 -17.91
C LEU A 392 -8.27 23.25 -17.87
N GLU A 393 -9.57 23.22 -17.60
CA GLU A 393 -10.38 24.41 -17.38
C GLU A 393 -11.12 24.29 -16.04
N ASP A 394 -11.20 25.40 -15.31
CA ASP A 394 -11.95 25.46 -14.05
C ASP A 394 -13.45 25.48 -14.37
N ALA A 395 -14.17 24.47 -13.88
CA ALA A 395 -15.57 24.26 -14.21
C ALA A 395 -16.51 25.22 -13.46
N GLU A 396 -16.06 25.80 -12.34
CA GLU A 396 -16.86 26.66 -11.48
C GLU A 396 -16.46 28.13 -11.57
N ARG A 397 -15.21 28.42 -11.94
CA ARG A 397 -14.70 29.78 -12.16
C ARG A 397 -14.06 29.88 -13.54
N PRO A 398 -14.83 30.19 -14.59
CA PRO A 398 -14.26 30.52 -15.90
C PRO A 398 -13.34 31.74 -15.74
N GLY A 399 -12.03 31.50 -15.66
CA GLY A 399 -11.04 32.50 -15.25
C GLY A 399 -9.63 31.97 -15.42
N SER A 400 -8.65 32.86 -15.34
CA SER A 400 -7.24 32.51 -15.55
C SER A 400 -6.64 31.77 -14.35
N PHE A 401 -5.71 30.86 -14.62
CA PHE A 401 -4.87 30.28 -13.57
C PHE A 401 -3.74 31.26 -13.27
N ASP A 402 -3.71 31.76 -12.03
CA ASP A 402 -2.62 32.61 -11.54
C ASP A 402 -1.51 31.75 -10.94
N PHE A 403 -0.28 31.93 -11.45
CA PHE A 403 0.94 31.24 -11.04
C PHE A 403 2.17 31.97 -11.61
N ARG A 404 3.37 31.60 -11.19
CA ARG A 404 4.63 32.10 -11.78
C ARG A 404 5.20 31.10 -12.79
N PRO A 405 5.84 31.54 -13.87
CA PRO A 405 6.26 30.64 -14.93
C PRO A 405 7.36 29.68 -14.44
N GLY A 406 7.03 28.40 -14.41
CA GLY A 406 7.85 27.32 -13.83
C GLY A 406 7.20 26.61 -12.64
N GLN A 407 6.19 27.21 -12.01
CA GLN A 407 5.46 26.58 -10.91
C GLN A 407 4.64 25.36 -11.36
N PHE A 408 4.26 24.54 -10.38
CA PHE A 408 3.49 23.32 -10.59
C PHE A 408 2.16 23.33 -9.85
N PHE A 409 1.31 22.40 -10.27
CA PHE A 409 0.06 22.07 -9.59
C PHE A 409 0.08 20.59 -9.20
N THR A 410 -0.46 20.27 -8.02
CA THR A 410 -0.73 18.90 -7.61
C THR A 410 -2.07 18.47 -8.18
N LEU A 411 -2.05 17.54 -9.13
CA LEU A 411 -3.26 16.88 -9.63
C LEU A 411 -3.68 15.80 -8.64
N VAL A 412 -4.94 15.84 -8.26
CA VAL A 412 -5.58 14.92 -7.32
C VAL A 412 -6.73 14.23 -8.05
N THR A 413 -6.69 12.92 -8.11
CA THR A 413 -7.77 12.12 -8.69
C THR A 413 -7.88 10.77 -8.00
N ASP A 414 -9.04 10.14 -8.14
CA ASP A 414 -9.25 8.77 -7.69
C ASP A 414 -9.01 7.81 -8.86
N ILE A 415 -8.03 6.92 -8.73
CA ILE A 415 -7.74 5.88 -9.72
C ILE A 415 -8.08 4.52 -9.11
N ALA A 416 -9.26 4.01 -9.45
CA ALA A 416 -9.79 2.74 -8.98
C ALA A 416 -9.94 2.67 -7.44
N GLY A 417 -10.58 3.68 -6.85
CA GLY A 417 -10.86 3.77 -5.41
C GLY A 417 -9.64 4.14 -4.56
N ARG A 418 -8.60 4.70 -5.19
CA ARG A 418 -7.41 5.19 -4.49
C ARG A 418 -7.15 6.65 -4.84
N PRO A 419 -7.02 7.54 -3.84
CA PRO A 419 -6.57 8.89 -4.09
C PRO A 419 -5.11 8.87 -4.57
N VAL A 420 -4.87 9.52 -5.70
CA VAL A 420 -3.54 9.71 -6.29
C VAL A 420 -3.30 11.20 -6.39
N ARG A 421 -2.17 11.66 -5.83
CA ARG A 421 -1.72 13.05 -5.83
C ARG A 421 -0.38 13.13 -6.55
N ARG A 422 -0.25 13.92 -7.61
CA ARG A 422 1.01 14.06 -8.36
C ARG A 422 1.24 15.50 -8.79
N ALA A 423 2.45 15.99 -8.55
CA ALA A 423 2.88 17.31 -9.01
C ALA A 423 3.23 17.27 -10.50
N TYR A 424 2.72 18.24 -11.25
CA TYR A 424 3.09 18.49 -12.64
C TYR A 424 3.29 19.99 -12.84
N SER A 425 4.46 20.38 -13.36
CA SER A 425 4.72 21.77 -13.74
C SER A 425 3.70 22.23 -14.77
N ALA A 426 3.22 23.45 -14.61
CA ALA A 426 2.43 24.09 -15.64
C ALA A 426 3.30 24.24 -16.89
N SER A 427 2.79 23.81 -18.03
CA SER A 427 3.41 24.06 -19.33
C SER A 427 2.81 25.28 -20.04
N SER A 428 1.63 25.75 -19.62
CA SER A 428 1.03 27.02 -20.08
C SER A 428 1.69 28.25 -19.46
N ALA A 429 1.45 29.42 -20.06
CA ALA A 429 1.83 30.70 -19.47
C ALA A 429 0.84 31.10 -18.34
N PRO A 430 1.31 31.80 -17.30
CA PRO A 430 0.45 32.45 -16.32
C PRO A 430 -0.62 33.33 -16.96
N GLY A 431 -1.79 33.42 -16.34
CA GLY A 431 -2.88 34.25 -16.84
C GLY A 431 -3.65 33.63 -18.02
N ALA A 432 -3.24 32.47 -18.54
CA ALA A 432 -4.00 31.73 -19.53
C ALA A 432 -5.36 31.27 -18.97
N SER A 433 -6.38 31.26 -19.83
CA SER A 433 -7.74 30.77 -19.49
C SER A 433 -7.79 29.26 -19.27
N ARG A 434 -6.73 28.55 -19.66
CA ARG A 434 -6.58 27.10 -19.50
C ARG A 434 -5.20 26.78 -18.93
N LEU A 435 -5.17 25.83 -18.00
CA LEU A 435 -3.93 25.28 -17.46
C LEU A 435 -3.50 24.08 -18.31
N GLU A 436 -2.29 24.12 -18.85
CA GLU A 436 -1.70 22.95 -19.51
C GLU A 436 -0.74 22.26 -18.54
N VAL A 437 -0.85 20.94 -18.42
CA VAL A 437 0.13 20.10 -17.72
C VAL A 437 0.51 18.92 -18.60
N THR A 438 1.80 18.67 -18.75
CA THR A 438 2.30 17.64 -19.68
C THR A 438 2.93 16.48 -18.92
N VAL A 439 2.43 15.29 -19.21
CA VAL A 439 2.67 14.06 -18.47
C VAL A 439 3.42 13.07 -19.35
N LYS A 440 4.69 12.82 -19.03
CA LYS A 440 5.46 11.74 -19.62
C LYS A 440 5.10 10.40 -18.97
N HIS A 441 4.97 9.35 -19.77
CA HIS A 441 4.71 8.00 -19.30
C HIS A 441 5.92 7.48 -18.51
N VAL A 442 5.66 7.01 -17.29
CA VAL A 442 6.64 6.31 -16.45
C VAL A 442 6.17 4.87 -16.32
N ASP A 443 7.06 3.92 -16.59
CA ASP A 443 6.75 2.50 -16.47
C ASP A 443 6.41 2.15 -15.02
N GLY A 444 5.27 1.47 -14.81
CA GLY A 444 4.72 1.19 -13.49
C GLY A 444 4.07 2.41 -12.79
N GLY A 445 4.10 3.60 -13.38
CA GLY A 445 3.55 4.82 -12.82
C GLY A 445 2.02 4.89 -12.94
N ARG A 446 1.31 4.81 -11.81
CA ARG A 446 -0.18 4.79 -11.76
C ARG A 446 -0.85 5.97 -12.48
N PHE A 447 -0.47 7.19 -12.13
CA PHE A 447 -1.08 8.40 -12.70
C PHE A 447 -0.69 8.57 -14.17
N SER A 448 0.61 8.48 -14.48
CA SER A 448 1.11 8.61 -15.85
C SER A 448 0.50 7.57 -16.79
N THR A 449 0.35 6.32 -16.36
CA THR A 449 -0.35 5.29 -17.16
C THR A 449 -1.83 5.62 -17.33
N HIS A 450 -2.51 6.10 -16.30
CA HIS A 450 -3.92 6.48 -16.36
C HIS A 450 -4.17 7.64 -17.33
N VAL A 451 -3.32 8.67 -17.31
CA VAL A 451 -3.38 9.79 -18.26
C VAL A 451 -3.27 9.29 -19.70
N HIS A 452 -2.33 8.38 -19.96
CA HIS A 452 -2.06 7.87 -21.30
C HIS A 452 -3.11 6.89 -21.84
N ARG A 453 -3.75 6.12 -20.95
CA ARG A 453 -4.65 5.02 -21.34
C ARG A 453 -6.12 5.35 -21.15
N ASN A 454 -6.48 6.10 -20.11
CA ASN A 454 -7.86 6.17 -19.64
C ASN A 454 -8.46 7.58 -19.72
N LEU A 455 -7.70 8.64 -19.45
CA LEU A 455 -8.25 10.01 -19.44
C LEU A 455 -8.65 10.48 -20.84
N ARG A 456 -9.79 11.17 -20.93
CA ARG A 456 -10.36 11.76 -22.14
C ARG A 456 -10.87 13.17 -21.85
N ALA A 457 -11.11 13.92 -22.92
CA ALA A 457 -11.82 15.20 -22.80
C ALA A 457 -13.21 14.97 -22.15
N GLY A 458 -13.60 15.88 -21.26
CA GLY A 458 -14.80 15.81 -20.44
C GLY A 458 -14.61 15.22 -19.04
N ASP A 459 -13.53 14.45 -18.81
CA ASP A 459 -13.22 13.91 -17.48
C ASP A 459 -12.94 15.02 -16.48
N ARG A 460 -13.13 14.73 -15.20
CA ARG A 460 -12.89 15.66 -14.09
C ARG A 460 -11.77 15.16 -13.19
N LEU A 461 -10.98 16.08 -12.71
CA LEU A 461 -9.97 15.86 -11.68
C LEU A 461 -9.91 17.09 -10.78
N SER A 462 -9.14 17.03 -9.71
CA SER A 462 -8.92 18.21 -8.87
C SER A 462 -7.47 18.66 -8.93
N VAL A 463 -7.24 19.95 -8.73
CA VAL A 463 -5.91 20.55 -8.66
C VAL A 463 -5.74 21.31 -7.35
N ARG A 464 -4.53 21.23 -6.78
CA ARG A 464 -4.07 22.07 -5.68
C ARG A 464 -2.81 22.83 -6.15
N GLY A 465 -2.68 24.08 -5.72
CA GLY A 465 -1.55 24.94 -6.12
C GLY A 465 -2.02 26.35 -6.50
N PRO A 466 -1.16 27.17 -7.12
CA PRO A 466 0.20 26.82 -7.55
C PRO A 466 1.16 26.56 -6.38
N SER A 467 2.28 25.90 -6.67
CA SER A 467 3.36 25.61 -5.72
C SER A 467 4.72 25.57 -6.44
N GLY A 468 5.80 25.61 -5.66
CA GLY A 468 7.17 25.55 -6.17
C GLY A 468 7.87 26.91 -6.21
N SER A 469 9.18 26.88 -5.95
CA SER A 469 10.10 28.03 -5.98
C SER A 469 10.90 28.13 -7.28
N PHE A 470 10.81 27.13 -8.15
CA PHE A 470 11.45 27.13 -9.47
C PHE A 470 10.62 27.96 -10.44
N HIS A 471 10.88 29.26 -10.51
CA HIS A 471 10.18 30.14 -11.44
C HIS A 471 11.09 31.24 -11.97
N ALA A 472 10.85 31.66 -13.22
CA ALA A 472 11.49 32.84 -13.76
C ALA A 472 10.77 34.11 -13.25
N ASP A 473 11.54 35.15 -12.92
CA ASP A 473 11.00 36.48 -12.69
C ASP A 473 11.04 37.29 -14.01
N PRO A 474 9.87 37.60 -14.62
CA PRO A 474 9.82 38.36 -15.87
C PRO A 474 10.42 39.78 -15.77
N ALA A 475 10.58 40.32 -14.56
CA ALA A 475 11.06 41.68 -14.33
C ALA A 475 12.59 41.80 -14.23
N VAL A 476 13.32 40.72 -13.95
CA VAL A 476 14.70 40.83 -13.40
C VAL A 476 15.83 40.50 -14.38
N ALA A 477 15.66 39.59 -15.35
CA ALA A 477 16.79 39.11 -16.16
C ALA A 477 16.79 39.69 -17.59
N HIS A 478 17.92 40.11 -18.15
CA HIS A 478 18.01 40.48 -19.57
C HIS A 478 18.27 39.28 -20.49
N GLU A 479 18.84 38.19 -19.93
CA GLU A 479 19.10 36.93 -20.64
C GLU A 479 18.76 35.72 -19.76
N VAL A 480 18.12 34.72 -20.37
CA VAL A 480 17.71 33.49 -19.69
C VAL A 480 18.26 32.29 -20.44
N VAL A 481 19.05 31.48 -19.74
CA VAL A 481 19.64 30.24 -20.25
C VAL A 481 18.90 29.06 -19.63
N LEU A 482 18.29 28.25 -20.48
CA LEU A 482 17.42 27.14 -20.09
C LEU A 482 18.12 25.84 -20.46
N VAL A 483 18.17 24.89 -19.53
CA VAL A 483 18.63 23.52 -19.82
C VAL A 483 17.56 22.54 -19.40
N ALA A 484 17.04 21.81 -20.38
CA ALA A 484 15.98 20.84 -20.18
C ALA A 484 16.40 19.46 -20.69
N ALA A 485 15.83 18.41 -20.09
CA ALA A 485 15.90 17.07 -20.66
C ALA A 485 14.60 16.28 -20.48
N GLY A 486 14.11 15.69 -21.57
CA GLY A 486 12.83 15.00 -21.60
C GLY A 486 11.69 15.84 -21.02
N SER A 487 10.96 15.31 -20.04
CA SER A 487 9.85 16.02 -19.40
C SER A 487 10.25 17.25 -18.59
N GLY A 488 11.54 17.46 -18.31
CA GLY A 488 12.02 18.69 -17.66
C GLY A 488 11.82 19.95 -18.50
N VAL A 489 11.35 19.83 -19.75
CA VAL A 489 10.97 20.96 -20.59
C VAL A 489 9.67 21.63 -20.15
N THR A 490 8.81 20.98 -19.35
CA THR A 490 7.48 21.53 -19.04
C THR A 490 7.47 22.86 -18.27
N PRO A 491 8.26 23.07 -17.18
CA PRO A 491 8.33 24.36 -16.52
C PRO A 491 9.07 25.38 -17.40
N VAL A 492 10.05 24.90 -18.18
CA VAL A 492 10.83 25.68 -19.14
C VAL A 492 9.93 26.23 -20.25
N MET A 493 8.94 25.46 -20.71
CA MET A 493 7.98 25.91 -21.71
C MET A 493 7.09 27.02 -21.18
N SER A 494 6.64 26.92 -19.92
CA SER A 494 5.93 28.01 -19.25
C SER A 494 6.78 29.29 -19.19
N MET A 495 8.09 29.17 -18.89
CA MET A 495 9.03 30.30 -18.93
C MET A 495 9.17 30.90 -20.33
N ILE A 496 9.38 30.07 -21.36
CA ILE A 496 9.53 30.54 -22.75
C ILE A 496 8.28 31.30 -23.21
N ARG A 497 7.10 30.68 -23.08
CA ARG A 497 5.82 31.30 -23.47
C ARG A 497 5.62 32.65 -22.77
N THR A 498 5.88 32.72 -21.47
CA THR A 498 5.72 33.95 -20.67
C THR A 498 6.71 35.04 -21.08
N LEU A 499 7.99 34.69 -21.21
CA LEU A 499 9.05 35.65 -21.47
C LEU A 499 9.02 36.19 -22.92
N LEU A 500 8.56 35.39 -23.88
CA LEU A 500 8.36 35.82 -25.27
C LEU A 500 7.12 36.71 -25.42
N ALA A 501 6.03 36.40 -24.72
CA ALA A 501 4.82 37.23 -24.72
C ALA A 501 5.05 38.63 -24.14
N ALA A 502 6.00 38.78 -23.21
CA ALA A 502 6.41 40.09 -22.71
C ALA A 502 7.14 40.89 -23.80
N SER A 503 6.74 42.15 -23.99
CA SER A 503 7.45 43.11 -24.84
C SER A 503 8.86 43.35 -24.31
N GLY A 504 9.88 43.30 -25.17
CA GLY A 504 11.27 43.59 -24.80
C GLY A 504 12.31 42.96 -25.72
N THR A 505 13.59 43.15 -25.38
CA THR A 505 14.76 42.67 -26.13
C THR A 505 15.43 41.44 -25.51
N ARG A 506 14.77 40.80 -24.53
CA ARG A 506 15.32 39.67 -23.78
C ARG A 506 15.68 38.51 -24.69
N ARG A 507 16.90 37.96 -24.50
CA ARG A 507 17.38 36.74 -25.16
C ARG A 507 17.08 35.50 -24.31
N ILE A 508 16.67 34.42 -24.96
CA ILE A 508 16.34 33.14 -24.37
C ILE A 508 17.07 32.06 -25.17
N ALA A 509 17.87 31.25 -24.50
CA ALA A 509 18.57 30.12 -25.12
C ALA A 509 18.17 28.83 -24.41
N LEU A 510 17.78 27.81 -25.18
CA LEU A 510 17.40 26.50 -24.67
C LEU A 510 18.37 25.42 -25.16
N LEU A 511 19.06 24.74 -24.26
CA LEU A 511 19.69 23.45 -24.52
C LEU A 511 18.73 22.33 -24.13
N TYR A 512 18.24 21.57 -25.12
CA TYR A 512 17.22 20.55 -24.90
C TYR A 512 17.71 19.14 -25.28
N SER A 513 17.97 18.32 -24.27
CA SER A 513 18.46 16.96 -24.47
C SER A 513 17.35 15.91 -24.49
N ASN A 514 17.33 15.07 -25.53
CA ASN A 514 16.37 13.99 -25.71
C ASN A 514 17.03 12.72 -26.23
N ARG A 515 16.29 11.59 -26.24
CA ARG A 515 16.80 10.32 -26.79
C ARG A 515 16.87 10.35 -28.32
N GLY A 516 15.81 10.82 -28.95
CA GLY A 516 15.67 11.02 -30.39
C GLY A 516 14.66 12.13 -30.66
N GLU A 517 14.51 12.51 -31.93
CA GLU A 517 13.60 13.56 -32.37
C GLU A 517 12.15 13.27 -32.01
N GLU A 518 11.72 12.01 -32.07
CA GLU A 518 10.36 11.58 -31.77
C GLU A 518 9.97 11.75 -30.29
N GLU A 519 10.95 11.97 -29.43
CA GLU A 519 10.80 12.17 -27.98
C GLU A 519 10.86 13.64 -27.57
N VAL A 520 11.06 14.56 -28.53
CA VAL A 520 11.12 16.01 -28.28
C VAL A 520 9.71 16.54 -28.02
N ILE A 521 9.36 16.64 -26.74
CA ILE A 521 8.08 17.24 -26.31
C ILE A 521 8.04 18.72 -26.76
N PHE A 522 6.92 19.14 -27.37
CA PHE A 522 6.69 20.47 -27.96
C PHE A 522 7.54 20.81 -29.19
N ALA A 523 8.06 19.83 -29.95
CA ALA A 523 8.92 20.05 -31.11
C ALA A 523 8.39 21.13 -32.08
N ASP A 524 7.16 20.97 -32.57
CA ASP A 524 6.56 21.89 -33.55
C ASP A 524 6.37 23.32 -33.00
N GLU A 525 6.08 23.45 -31.71
CA GLU A 525 5.91 24.74 -31.07
C GLU A 525 7.26 25.43 -30.82
N LEU A 526 8.28 24.68 -30.37
CA LEU A 526 9.62 25.22 -30.19
C LEU A 526 10.21 25.70 -31.53
N LEU A 527 10.00 24.95 -32.62
CA LEU A 527 10.40 25.35 -33.96
C LEU A 527 9.72 26.65 -34.37
N ARG A 528 8.38 26.69 -34.29
CA ARG A 528 7.59 27.89 -34.63
C ARG A 528 8.02 29.11 -33.81
N LEU A 529 8.19 28.97 -32.49
CA LEU A 529 8.61 30.08 -31.63
C LEU A 529 10.01 30.60 -31.99
N ALA A 530 10.92 29.73 -32.40
CA ALA A 530 12.26 30.11 -32.84
C ALA A 530 12.22 30.85 -34.18
N GLU A 531 11.38 30.40 -35.12
CA GLU A 531 11.17 31.06 -36.42
C GLU A 531 10.47 32.42 -36.29
N GLU A 532 9.50 32.56 -35.38
CA GLU A 532 8.79 33.80 -35.11
C GLU A 532 9.64 34.81 -34.32
N ASN A 533 10.62 34.34 -33.54
CA ASN A 533 11.43 35.17 -32.64
C ASN A 533 12.95 34.95 -32.82
N PRO A 534 13.52 35.01 -34.04
CA PRO A 534 14.89 34.57 -34.31
C PRO A 534 15.96 35.42 -33.60
N ALA A 535 15.65 36.66 -33.26
CA ALA A 535 16.54 37.54 -32.50
C ALA A 535 16.47 37.33 -30.97
N ARG A 536 15.43 36.65 -30.48
CA ARG A 536 15.13 36.53 -29.04
C ARG A 536 15.14 35.09 -28.52
N PHE A 537 14.89 34.09 -29.37
CA PHE A 537 14.83 32.70 -28.95
C PHE A 537 15.67 31.79 -29.84
N ALA A 538 16.54 31.01 -29.22
CA ALA A 538 17.31 29.96 -29.88
C ALA A 538 17.17 28.64 -29.12
N VAL A 539 17.00 27.54 -29.86
CA VAL A 539 16.95 26.19 -29.31
C VAL A 539 18.07 25.35 -29.91
N THR A 540 18.79 24.62 -29.06
CA THR A 540 19.83 23.66 -29.41
C THR A 540 19.39 22.28 -28.95
N HIS A 541 19.14 21.38 -29.90
CA HIS A 541 18.76 19.99 -29.60
C HIS A 541 20.00 19.11 -29.42
N ALA A 542 20.04 18.34 -28.33
CA ALA A 542 21.08 17.35 -28.04
C ALA A 542 20.49 15.94 -28.02
N LEU A 543 20.58 15.24 -29.16
CA LEU A 543 20.02 13.89 -29.34
C LEU A 543 21.02 12.82 -28.91
N THR A 544 20.71 12.18 -27.79
CA THR A 544 21.68 11.30 -27.10
C THR A 544 21.91 9.96 -27.80
N ARG A 545 20.99 9.49 -28.65
CA ARG A 545 21.23 8.30 -29.49
C ARG A 545 22.23 8.55 -30.62
N GLU A 546 22.36 9.79 -31.08
CA GLU A 546 23.25 10.14 -32.19
C GLU A 546 24.62 10.60 -31.69
N ARG A 547 24.64 11.47 -30.68
CA ARG A 547 25.85 12.18 -30.23
C ARG A 547 26.34 11.74 -28.85
N GLY A 548 25.67 10.79 -28.22
CA GLY A 548 25.93 10.39 -26.84
C GLY A 548 25.32 11.37 -25.82
N ARG A 549 25.46 11.05 -24.53
CA ARG A 549 25.01 11.94 -23.45
C ARG A 549 25.91 13.17 -23.37
N LEU A 550 25.32 14.33 -23.08
CA LEU A 550 26.08 15.56 -22.84
C LEU A 550 27.02 15.38 -21.65
N ASP A 551 28.31 15.64 -21.88
CA ASP A 551 29.34 15.71 -20.86
C ASP A 551 29.73 17.17 -20.57
N ALA A 552 30.68 17.36 -19.65
CA ALA A 552 31.14 18.69 -19.25
C ALA A 552 31.76 19.47 -20.44
N ALA A 553 32.47 18.79 -21.34
CA ALA A 553 33.09 19.42 -22.50
C ALA A 553 32.05 19.94 -23.50
N GLY A 554 31.02 19.15 -23.78
CA GLY A 554 29.91 19.54 -24.64
C GLY A 554 29.11 20.72 -24.09
N VAL A 555 28.80 20.72 -22.79
CA VAL A 555 28.11 21.84 -22.12
C VAL A 555 28.98 23.10 -22.15
N HIS A 556 30.27 22.97 -21.84
CA HIS A 556 31.21 24.09 -21.88
C HIS A 556 31.33 24.69 -23.29
N SER A 557 31.44 23.84 -24.31
CA SER A 557 31.50 24.27 -25.72
C SER A 557 30.24 25.05 -26.11
N TRP A 558 29.06 24.55 -25.75
CA TRP A 558 27.79 25.23 -26.04
C TRP A 558 27.69 26.59 -25.34
N LEU A 559 28.05 26.68 -24.06
CA LEU A 559 28.07 27.96 -23.33
C LEU A 559 29.08 28.96 -23.92
N THR A 560 30.23 28.47 -24.38
CA THR A 560 31.27 29.30 -25.00
C THR A 560 30.80 29.89 -26.33
N GLU A 561 30.05 29.11 -27.12
CA GLU A 561 29.46 29.57 -28.37
C GLU A 561 28.31 30.55 -28.12
N LEU A 562 27.45 30.26 -27.14
CA LEU A 562 26.30 31.09 -26.78
C LEU A 562 26.70 32.49 -26.27
N ARG A 563 27.81 32.57 -25.53
CA ARG A 563 28.30 33.78 -24.83
C ARG A 563 27.19 34.50 -24.04
N PRO A 564 26.65 33.86 -22.98
CA PRO A 564 25.68 34.50 -22.10
C PRO A 564 26.23 35.79 -21.50
N SER A 565 25.37 36.79 -21.30
CA SER A 565 25.72 38.00 -20.56
C SER A 565 26.08 37.67 -19.11
N GLU A 566 26.82 38.57 -18.46
CA GLU A 566 27.21 38.36 -17.06
C GLU A 566 25.99 38.23 -16.14
N ASP A 567 24.90 38.95 -16.41
CA ASP A 567 23.66 38.94 -15.63
C ASP A 567 22.68 37.81 -15.99
N ALA A 568 23.08 36.87 -16.86
CA ALA A 568 22.24 35.76 -17.27
C ALA A 568 21.79 34.89 -16.08
N ARG A 569 20.53 34.45 -16.12
CA ARG A 569 19.97 33.50 -15.15
C ARG A 569 19.80 32.13 -15.80
N TYR A 570 20.17 31.08 -15.06
CA TYR A 570 20.21 29.71 -15.54
C TYR A 570 19.12 28.89 -14.85
N TYR A 571 18.31 28.17 -15.63
CA TYR A 571 17.24 27.31 -15.12
C TYR A 571 17.42 25.89 -15.65
N LEU A 572 17.65 24.94 -14.75
CA LEU A 572 17.97 23.56 -15.07
C LEU A 572 16.85 22.63 -14.58
N CYS A 573 16.29 21.82 -15.48
CA CYS A 573 15.30 20.80 -15.11
C CYS A 573 15.47 19.54 -15.96
N GLY A 574 15.75 18.40 -15.33
CA GLY A 574 16.03 17.15 -16.03
C GLY A 574 16.61 16.07 -15.10
N PRO A 575 17.22 15.01 -15.66
CA PRO A 575 17.94 14.01 -14.87
C PRO A 575 19.09 14.62 -14.06
N GLU A 576 19.28 14.13 -12.84
CA GLU A 576 20.26 14.67 -11.88
C GLU A 576 21.68 14.74 -12.46
N ALA A 577 22.14 13.68 -13.10
CA ALA A 577 23.47 13.63 -13.73
C ALA A 577 23.72 14.76 -14.75
N LEU A 578 22.71 15.15 -15.53
CA LEU A 578 22.85 16.28 -16.46
C LEU A 578 22.92 17.60 -15.70
N MET A 579 22.02 17.80 -14.73
CA MET A 579 21.99 19.04 -13.96
C MET A 579 23.27 19.24 -13.14
N ASP A 580 23.85 18.18 -12.60
CA ASP A 580 25.13 18.24 -11.87
C ASP A 580 26.30 18.54 -12.80
N THR A 581 26.30 17.96 -14.00
CA THR A 581 27.29 18.27 -15.04
C THR A 581 27.25 19.76 -15.39
N VAL A 582 26.06 20.29 -15.65
CA VAL A 582 25.88 21.72 -15.99
C VAL A 582 26.26 22.62 -14.80
N GLN A 583 25.84 22.27 -13.59
CA GLN A 583 26.22 23.00 -12.38
C GLN A 583 27.75 23.07 -12.21
N GLY A 584 28.44 21.94 -12.41
CA GLY A 584 29.90 21.88 -12.33
C GLY A 584 30.58 22.81 -13.34
N VAL A 585 30.10 22.80 -14.59
CA VAL A 585 30.61 23.71 -15.65
C VAL A 585 30.35 25.17 -15.30
N LEU A 586 29.14 25.54 -14.89
CA LEU A 586 28.79 26.91 -14.51
C LEU A 586 29.65 27.41 -13.33
N THR A 587 29.89 26.53 -12.35
CA THR A 587 30.76 26.83 -11.21
C THR A 587 32.21 27.05 -11.67
N GLY A 588 32.73 26.21 -12.56
CA GLY A 588 34.06 26.36 -13.15
C GLY A 588 34.23 27.63 -13.98
N LEU A 589 33.14 28.13 -14.57
CA LEU A 589 33.07 29.42 -15.27
C LEU A 589 32.85 30.63 -14.35
N GLY A 590 32.75 30.41 -13.04
CA GLY A 590 32.58 31.49 -12.04
C GLY A 590 31.17 32.06 -11.97
N VAL A 591 30.15 31.36 -12.46
CA VAL A 591 28.75 31.81 -12.36
C VAL A 591 28.29 31.77 -10.90
N PRO A 592 27.80 32.88 -10.33
CA PRO A 592 27.26 32.93 -8.97
C PRO A 592 26.13 31.93 -8.73
N ALA A 593 26.14 31.26 -7.58
CA ALA A 593 25.17 30.21 -7.25
C ALA A 593 23.71 30.73 -7.20
N ASP A 594 23.49 32.00 -6.84
CA ASP A 594 22.16 32.63 -6.83
C ASP A 594 21.58 32.86 -8.25
N ARG A 595 22.39 32.71 -9.29
CA ARG A 595 21.98 32.77 -10.70
C ARG A 595 21.58 31.42 -11.27
N VAL A 596 21.80 30.32 -10.55
CA VAL A 596 21.53 28.97 -11.03
C VAL A 596 20.37 28.36 -10.24
N HIS A 597 19.25 28.16 -10.93
CA HIS A 597 18.03 27.61 -10.38
C HIS A 597 17.82 26.19 -10.90
N ARG A 598 17.40 25.26 -10.05
CA ARG A 598 17.26 23.83 -10.38
C ARG A 598 15.96 23.27 -9.84
N GLU A 599 15.33 22.35 -10.57
CA GLU A 599 14.18 21.58 -10.11
C GLU A 599 14.39 20.07 -10.33
N ARG A 600 13.92 19.26 -9.37
CA ARG A 600 14.00 17.80 -9.38
C ARG A 600 12.59 17.20 -9.40
N TYR A 601 12.38 16.18 -10.24
CA TYR A 601 11.07 15.51 -10.41
C TYR A 601 10.93 14.19 -9.66
N THR A 602 12.02 13.67 -9.10
CA THR A 602 12.01 12.43 -8.33
C THR A 602 12.02 12.75 -6.85
N SER A 603 11.08 12.16 -6.11
CA SER A 603 11.25 11.90 -4.69
C SER A 603 12.08 10.64 -4.52
N GLY A 604 13.13 10.73 -3.74
CA GLY A 604 13.93 9.58 -3.35
C GLY A 604 14.97 10.08 -2.39
N ALA A 605 14.96 9.57 -1.16
CA ALA A 605 15.98 9.86 -0.14
C ALA A 605 17.37 9.56 -0.70
N ASP A 606 18.35 10.40 -0.36
CA ASP A 606 19.74 10.05 -0.59
C ASP A 606 20.06 8.87 0.35
N THR A 607 20.03 7.66 -0.21
CA THR A 607 20.24 6.40 0.54
C THR A 607 21.65 6.30 1.13
N THR A 608 22.55 7.21 0.76
CA THR A 608 23.91 7.29 1.27
C THR A 608 23.98 7.67 2.75
N THR A 609 22.93 8.28 3.30
CA THR A 609 22.83 8.66 4.73
C THR A 609 21.75 7.88 5.50
N ALA A 610 21.10 6.88 4.90
CA ALA A 610 20.03 6.13 5.57
C ALA A 610 20.60 5.14 6.61
N THR A 611 19.91 5.01 7.74
CA THR A 611 20.22 3.98 8.74
C THR A 611 20.00 2.59 8.15
N THR A 612 20.81 1.62 8.58
CA THR A 612 20.64 0.21 8.17
C THR A 612 19.64 -0.56 9.04
N ALA A 613 19.14 0.06 10.10
CA ALA A 613 18.21 -0.53 11.05
C ALA A 613 16.88 0.26 11.08
N PRO A 614 15.73 -0.41 11.22
CA PRO A 614 14.44 0.26 11.32
C PRO A 614 14.37 1.24 12.50
N GLN A 615 13.70 2.38 12.32
CA GLN A 615 13.57 3.43 13.33
C GLN A 615 12.13 3.60 13.78
N LYS A 616 11.90 3.89 15.07
CA LYS A 616 10.56 4.24 15.58
C LYS A 616 10.23 5.69 15.21
N MET A 617 9.07 5.92 14.61
CA MET A 617 8.47 7.24 14.43
C MET A 617 7.22 7.34 15.30
N VAL A 618 7.14 8.36 16.15
CA VAL A 618 5.96 8.76 16.90
C VAL A 618 5.37 10.01 16.23
N VAL A 619 4.05 10.05 16.08
CA VAL A 619 3.31 11.18 15.51
C VAL A 619 2.37 11.73 16.58
N GLU A 620 2.49 13.03 16.84
CA GLU A 620 1.74 13.79 17.83
C GLU A 620 0.92 14.89 17.13
N ASP A 621 -0.25 15.21 17.69
CA ASP A 621 -1.05 16.39 17.35
C ASP A 621 -1.02 17.30 18.60
N GLY A 622 -0.07 18.24 18.61
CA GLY A 622 0.26 19.05 19.78
C GLY A 622 0.89 18.19 20.88
N ALA A 623 0.23 18.10 22.03
CA ALA A 623 0.70 17.29 23.16
C ALA A 623 0.15 15.85 23.17
N HIS A 624 -0.64 15.45 22.16
CA HIS A 624 -1.30 14.15 22.13
C HIS A 624 -0.65 13.21 21.12
N GLU A 625 -0.14 12.06 21.59
CA GLU A 625 0.32 10.98 20.70
C GLU A 625 -0.85 10.41 19.90
N VAL A 626 -0.79 10.56 18.58
CA VAL A 626 -1.77 10.04 17.61
C VAL A 626 -1.45 8.60 17.23
N GLY A 627 -0.17 8.24 17.24
CA GLY A 627 0.28 6.87 17.08
C GLY A 627 1.77 6.77 16.71
N SER A 628 2.24 5.54 16.58
CA SER A 628 3.62 5.26 16.20
C SER A 628 3.74 4.14 15.17
N VAL A 629 4.83 4.19 14.41
CA VAL A 629 5.15 3.25 13.32
C VAL A 629 6.65 3.02 13.24
N VAL A 630 7.03 1.86 12.72
CA VAL A 630 8.43 1.56 12.36
C VAL A 630 8.69 2.02 10.92
N VAL A 631 9.71 2.83 10.74
CA VAL A 631 10.19 3.31 9.44
C VAL A 631 11.34 2.42 9.00
N GLU A 632 11.18 1.75 7.87
CA GLU A 632 12.20 0.85 7.32
C GLU A 632 13.39 1.64 6.74
N PRO A 633 14.61 1.04 6.70
CA PRO A 633 15.76 1.63 6.02
C PRO A 633 15.43 2.14 4.60
N GLY A 634 15.69 3.42 4.36
CA GLY A 634 15.44 4.08 3.07
C GLY A 634 13.97 4.47 2.80
N GLN A 635 13.05 4.22 3.74
CA GLN A 635 11.66 4.66 3.65
C GLN A 635 11.51 6.10 4.15
N THR A 636 10.68 6.91 3.48
CA THR A 636 10.37 8.26 3.96
C THR A 636 9.40 8.22 5.16
N LEU A 637 9.47 9.23 6.02
CA LEU A 637 8.55 9.39 7.16
C LEU A 637 7.08 9.42 6.70
N LEU A 638 6.81 10.12 5.58
CA LEU A 638 5.46 10.17 5.00
C LEU A 638 4.99 8.79 4.56
N ASP A 639 5.81 8.03 3.83
CA ASP A 639 5.40 6.72 3.33
C ASP A 639 5.13 5.74 4.48
N ALA A 640 5.96 5.77 5.54
CA ALA A 640 5.75 4.96 6.73
C ALA A 640 4.46 5.35 7.47
N GLY A 641 4.25 6.65 7.69
CA GLY A 641 3.05 7.14 8.38
C GLY A 641 1.76 6.84 7.62
N LEU A 642 1.73 7.07 6.31
CA LEU A 642 0.57 6.75 5.47
C LEU A 642 0.31 5.23 5.40
N ALA A 643 1.35 4.40 5.35
CA ALA A 643 1.21 2.95 5.38
C ALA A 643 0.59 2.47 6.70
N ALA A 644 0.92 3.13 7.81
CA ALA A 644 0.33 2.87 9.13
C ALA A 644 -1.02 3.56 9.36
N GLY A 645 -1.54 4.33 8.40
CA GLY A 645 -2.80 5.07 8.54
C GLY A 645 -2.73 6.28 9.48
N LEU A 646 -1.52 6.78 9.78
CA LEU A 646 -1.32 8.00 10.55
C LEU A 646 -1.76 9.22 9.71
N PRO A 647 -2.31 10.28 10.34
CA PRO A 647 -2.83 11.46 9.65
C PRO A 647 -1.71 12.38 9.19
N MET A 648 -0.84 11.88 8.33
CA MET A 648 0.31 12.64 7.82
C MET A 648 -0.17 13.74 6.85
N PRO A 649 0.25 15.00 7.04
CA PRO A 649 -0.05 16.07 6.08
C PRO A 649 0.83 15.91 4.83
N TYR A 650 0.26 16.04 3.61
CA TYR A 650 1.03 15.96 2.35
C TYR A 650 0.26 16.42 1.10
N SER A 651 1.01 16.75 0.04
CA SER A 651 0.47 17.02 -1.30
C SER A 651 1.41 16.58 -2.44
N CYS A 652 2.51 17.31 -2.68
CA CYS A 652 3.35 17.10 -3.87
C CYS A 652 4.22 15.84 -3.85
N THR A 653 4.52 15.33 -2.65
CA THR A 653 5.42 14.19 -2.41
C THR A 653 6.83 14.34 -2.98
N VAL A 654 7.31 15.57 -3.23
CA VAL A 654 8.65 15.85 -3.79
C VAL A 654 9.41 16.94 -3.03
N GLY A 655 8.90 17.35 -1.86
CA GLY A 655 9.59 18.30 -0.97
C GLY A 655 9.50 19.79 -1.38
N ASN A 656 8.63 20.16 -2.32
CA ASN A 656 8.59 21.53 -2.87
C ASN A 656 7.31 22.34 -2.57
N CYS A 657 6.27 21.74 -1.98
CA CYS A 657 5.01 22.46 -1.71
C CYS A 657 4.81 22.87 -0.24
N GLY A 658 5.55 22.29 0.71
CA GLY A 658 5.42 22.60 2.14
C GLY A 658 4.25 21.89 2.85
N ASP A 659 3.24 21.35 2.17
CA ASP A 659 2.12 20.63 2.82
C ASP A 659 2.57 19.44 3.69
N CYS A 660 3.78 18.90 3.50
CA CYS A 660 4.32 17.79 4.30
C CYS A 660 5.21 18.25 5.47
N MET A 661 5.22 19.56 5.74
CA MET A 661 6.01 20.20 6.78
C MET A 661 5.41 19.94 8.16
N VAL A 662 6.25 19.50 9.09
CA VAL A 662 5.90 19.19 10.49
C VAL A 662 7.06 19.59 11.39
N ALA A 663 6.80 19.83 12.67
CA ALA A 663 7.85 20.09 13.65
C ALA A 663 8.49 18.78 14.13
N LEU A 664 9.82 18.74 14.20
CA LEU A 664 10.58 17.62 14.78
C LEU A 664 10.78 17.89 16.28
N ARG A 665 10.07 17.15 17.14
CA ARG A 665 10.17 17.28 18.60
C ARG A 665 11.33 16.50 19.21
N GLY A 666 11.77 15.45 18.54
CA GLY A 666 12.90 14.64 18.98
C GLY A 666 13.47 13.77 17.87
N GLY A 667 14.75 13.44 17.99
CA GLY A 667 15.49 12.61 17.03
C GLY A 667 16.13 13.40 15.89
N GLU A 668 16.67 12.67 14.92
CA GLU A 668 17.37 13.22 13.77
C GLU A 668 16.78 12.72 12.46
N VAL A 669 16.67 13.62 11.47
CA VAL A 669 16.10 13.32 10.14
C VAL A 669 17.02 13.84 9.06
N ALA A 670 17.43 12.96 8.15
CA ALA A 670 18.09 13.35 6.91
C ALA A 670 17.03 13.82 5.91
N MET A 671 17.22 15.00 5.33
CA MET A 671 16.37 15.55 4.27
C MET A 671 17.21 15.93 3.08
N ASN A 672 16.77 15.54 1.88
CA ASN A 672 17.45 15.93 0.66
C ASN A 672 17.26 17.43 0.37
N GLY A 673 18.29 18.03 -0.23
CA GLY A 673 18.24 19.39 -0.77
C GLY A 673 18.34 19.42 -2.31
N PRO A 674 17.95 20.53 -2.96
CA PRO A 674 17.19 21.68 -2.43
C PRO A 674 15.70 21.35 -2.23
N ASN A 675 15.06 21.99 -1.26
CA ASN A 675 13.64 21.81 -0.92
C ASN A 675 12.99 23.14 -0.50
N CYS A 676 11.69 23.15 -0.21
CA CYS A 676 10.95 24.39 0.06
C CYS A 676 11.16 25.03 1.45
N LEU A 677 11.94 24.41 2.35
CA LEU A 677 12.16 24.98 3.69
C LEU A 677 13.16 26.15 3.64
N THR A 678 12.78 27.25 4.27
CA THR A 678 13.70 28.38 4.51
C THR A 678 14.78 28.02 5.53
N PRO A 679 15.94 28.71 5.54
CA PRO A 679 16.96 28.50 6.57
C PRO A 679 16.42 28.65 7.99
N GLN A 680 15.50 29.61 8.21
CA GLN A 680 14.88 29.82 9.52
C GLN A 680 13.99 28.64 9.92
N GLN A 681 13.11 28.15 9.03
CA GLN A 681 12.27 26.99 9.32
C GLN A 681 13.10 25.74 9.65
N LYS A 682 14.24 25.54 8.97
CA LYS A 682 15.16 24.45 9.32
C LYS A 682 15.76 24.64 10.72
N ALA A 683 16.15 25.88 11.06
CA ALA A 683 16.69 26.21 12.38
C ALA A 683 15.63 26.04 13.50
N ASP A 684 14.37 26.30 13.19
CA ASP A 684 13.23 26.14 14.11
C ASP A 684 12.79 24.67 14.26
N GLY A 685 13.48 23.72 13.61
CA GLY A 685 13.22 22.28 13.74
C GLY A 685 12.14 21.74 12.81
N TYR A 686 11.74 22.47 11.77
CA TYR A 686 10.79 21.95 10.79
C TYR A 686 11.45 21.00 9.79
N ILE A 687 10.74 19.92 9.47
CA ILE A 687 11.15 18.92 8.48
C ILE A 687 10.07 18.69 7.43
N LEU A 688 10.43 18.04 6.32
CA LEU A 688 9.50 17.61 5.27
C LEU A 688 9.38 16.09 5.28
N THR A 689 8.27 15.56 5.78
CA THR A 689 8.06 14.11 5.93
C THR A 689 8.14 13.36 4.60
N CYS A 690 7.79 14.01 3.50
CA CYS A 690 7.74 13.44 2.16
C CYS A 690 9.09 13.22 1.48
N VAL A 691 10.17 13.78 2.03
CA VAL A 691 11.55 13.60 1.56
C VAL A 691 12.53 13.35 2.71
N GLY A 692 12.03 13.21 3.93
CA GLY A 692 12.80 13.00 5.15
C GLY A 692 12.86 11.52 5.52
N CYS A 693 14.05 11.06 5.91
CA CYS A 693 14.29 9.72 6.45
C CYS A 693 14.89 9.81 7.86
N PRO A 694 14.43 9.00 8.83
CA PRO A 694 14.94 9.05 10.19
C PRO A 694 16.37 8.49 10.30
N LEU A 695 17.23 9.22 11.02
CA LEU A 695 18.56 8.79 11.44
C LEU A 695 18.55 8.15 12.84
N SER A 696 17.51 8.40 13.61
CA SER A 696 17.26 7.83 14.94
C SER A 696 15.75 7.58 15.13
N ALA A 697 15.33 7.11 16.30
CA ALA A 697 13.94 7.24 16.70
C ALA A 697 13.53 8.74 16.68
N VAL A 698 12.35 9.05 16.13
CA VAL A 698 11.87 10.42 15.94
C VAL A 698 10.46 10.64 16.49
N THR A 699 10.19 11.86 16.92
CA THR A 699 8.86 12.33 17.32
C THR A 699 8.49 13.54 16.48
N LEU A 700 7.36 13.46 15.79
CA LEU A 700 6.84 14.48 14.87
C LEU A 700 5.57 15.10 15.42
N ASP A 701 5.44 16.42 15.38
CA ASP A 701 4.20 17.13 15.70
C ASP A 701 3.55 17.69 14.43
N ILE A 702 2.33 17.23 14.14
CA ILE A 702 1.56 17.61 12.94
C ILE A 702 0.62 18.81 13.16
N ALA A 703 0.47 19.28 14.39
CA ALA A 703 -0.40 20.42 14.72
C ALA A 703 0.23 21.77 14.34
N GLU A 704 1.56 21.84 14.35
CA GLU A 704 2.34 23.04 14.09
C GLU A 704 2.98 22.98 12.69
N PRO A 705 2.49 23.76 11.72
CA PRO A 705 3.22 24.11 10.51
C PRO A 705 3.99 25.43 10.62
#